data_AF-A0A959YSR0-F1
#
_entry.id   AF-A0A959YSR0-F1
#
_cell.length_a   1.000
_cell.length_b   1.000
_cell.length_c   1.000
_cell.angle_alpha   90.00
_cell.angle_beta   90.00
_cell.angle_gamma   90.00
#
_symmetry.space_group_name_H-M   'P 1'
#
loop_
_entity.id
_entity.type
_entity.pdbx_description
1 polymer ?
#
loop_
_entity_poly.entity_id
_entity_poly.type
_entity_poly.pdbx_seq_one_letter_code
_entity_poly.pdbx_strand_id
1 'polypeptide(L)'
;MKYFLLLSLAFLFGVCAFAQEKSLVRISNPGKYDYQKLTKEGYDIASWAPEKYIDLVVDKMEMAQIELMGFDPKVIQTEEQIKDNLLVGADLNGYRDYSDLYNELLQLQTDHPSICKLYDIGDSRGKIYLNGGNSNYANYNHDIWALKVSDNVAAEEDEPAIFYMGEHHAREPISLEVAMYVLNHIIDNYGTDPDITASVNNKQIWFIPLVNPNGHKIVTDQDDLWWRKNMCDNDGNASFNGSQDGTDPNRNYSWEWGGQGSSGTLSSETYRGASPASEPEIQAMQNLLLDHHFVAGITYHSYSELVLFPYGYATNATAPDFDALEELAVDMALTIPAAGGGNYTPQPSWALYPASGVTDDFAYGEQGIFSYCIELGTEFIPPAGEINGICQDNLQAAMILLERIDHSVVTGLVKDANTLQPVVAEIYVDGVDNTGEYRKPYESDSDFGRYYRLLTDGIYNITYSAYGYISQTYTGVNVNSSGQTLLDVNLVPAATVSVSGTVTDLDTGLPVENATIEILEAPLAPVSTNSNGQYSFPGIFEGNYTFRVYAADYATIMEVESVSAGSQVFDFQLQESIAWSFESGTFEPGWEFNGNADWFLTTDNAYDGLYCSKSGAIGNQQNTVMQITLELTSGGDVSFYRKVSSEDSYDFLTFYIDGTLQEQWSGEQDWAQVIYPVSAGIHTFTWEYEKDYSVANGNDCGWIDYIQFPPMAPLPDPAEIDFSQMLVETTLAPETSGTDQLTLMNLGDMDLTYSISKQYQSSKLPTYCAAGGSCDEYISRVVFNTIDNSSGCSGGYTDFTAVSTTVNPGQTYDITVENGNIYTADDLGIWIDWNQDGDFEDAGENVVCEYSNSGQGTYPLTVPVDAMGGETGMRIRIKYYSDNCGSPCGTTSYGEVEDYTVWVNGGYTDWLSFNPGSGTIPGNDDVAISLGFDATGLVEGDYTANLLITSNDTDEPQVIIPVTMHVIDAVVLGLKAFLEGPFELTDMHTVLNENNMLPFAQPFNTTPWNYNGTETVPYIPLPDVSDWVLVELRDAPGDALTATPETVIGRKAGFIHSDGTITDTDGITPLRFEVPVNQNLFIVINARNHLSVISNLAVTAVGGTWNWDFTTGSDQAFGIQPQNELAPGLWGLVAGDTDGNGQISGSDKTVSWDSEAGLNGYLPGDLNFDGEVNNRDKNEDWFPNLGRGSGVPE
;
A
#
# COMPACT_ATOMS: atom_id res chain seq x y z
N MET A 1 -33.88 48.40 7.75
CA MET A 1 -35.08 49.21 7.44
C MET A 1 -34.62 50.53 6.82
N LYS A 2 -34.86 50.67 5.50
CA LYS A 2 -34.96 51.89 4.67
C LYS A 2 -33.74 52.83 4.56
N TYR A 3 -32.95 52.67 3.50
CA TYR A 3 -32.84 53.58 2.32
C TYR A 3 -31.54 53.26 1.55
N PHE A 4 -31.54 52.24 0.69
CA PHE A 4 -30.49 52.05 -0.33
C PHE A 4 -31.09 51.25 -1.50
N LEU A 5 -31.89 51.94 -2.32
CA LEU A 5 -32.30 51.48 -3.64
C LEU A 5 -32.77 52.71 -4.42
N LEU A 6 -31.85 53.33 -5.17
CA LEU A 6 -32.09 54.19 -6.34
C LEU A 6 -30.78 54.88 -6.75
N LEU A 7 -29.93 54.15 -7.48
CA LEU A 7 -29.08 54.67 -8.56
C LEU A 7 -28.41 53.49 -9.28
N SER A 8 -29.26 52.64 -9.86
CA SER A 8 -28.91 51.85 -11.03
C SER A 8 -29.39 52.60 -12.28
N LEU A 9 -28.63 52.48 -13.37
CA LEU A 9 -28.88 53.03 -14.72
C LEU A 9 -28.63 54.54 -14.93
N ALA A 10 -27.38 54.90 -15.21
CA ALA A 10 -27.01 55.79 -16.33
C ALA A 10 -25.50 56.07 -16.34
N PHE A 11 -24.68 55.10 -16.75
CA PHE A 11 -23.44 55.34 -17.52
C PHE A 11 -23.05 54.00 -18.17
N LEU A 12 -23.90 53.57 -19.11
CA LEU A 12 -23.55 52.53 -20.09
C LEU A 12 -23.09 53.27 -21.34
N PHE A 13 -21.95 52.81 -21.88
CA PHE A 13 -21.35 53.13 -23.19
C PHE A 13 -20.66 54.48 -23.35
N GLY A 14 -19.32 54.41 -23.37
CA GLY A 14 -18.46 55.46 -23.91
C GLY A 14 -17.23 55.77 -23.07
N VAL A 15 -16.50 54.77 -22.57
CA VAL A 15 -15.08 55.00 -22.26
C VAL A 15 -14.33 54.42 -23.44
N CYS A 16 -13.89 55.31 -24.34
CA CYS A 16 -12.77 54.98 -25.20
C CYS A 16 -11.65 54.54 -24.26
N ALA A 17 -11.10 53.34 -24.47
CA ALA A 17 -9.86 52.93 -23.82
C ALA A 17 -8.79 53.94 -24.24
N PHE A 18 -8.58 54.96 -23.41
CA PHE A 18 -7.32 55.68 -23.43
C PHE A 18 -6.34 54.76 -22.74
N ALA A 19 -5.26 54.37 -23.41
CA ALA A 19 -4.14 53.67 -22.80
C ALA A 19 -3.77 54.41 -21.50
N GLN A 20 -3.74 53.66 -20.40
CA GLN A 20 -3.48 54.24 -19.09
C GLN A 20 -1.98 54.49 -19.02
N GLU A 21 -1.59 55.76 -19.07
CA GLU A 21 -0.18 56.19 -19.06
C GLU A 21 0.55 55.59 -17.85
N LYS A 22 1.58 54.77 -18.12
CA LYS A 22 2.39 54.07 -17.11
C LYS A 22 3.67 54.87 -16.80
N SER A 23 4.36 54.50 -15.72
CA SER A 23 5.64 55.08 -15.33
C SER A 23 6.48 54.05 -14.59
N LEU A 24 7.80 54.16 -14.73
CA LEU A 24 8.75 53.41 -13.93
C LEU A 24 8.91 54.11 -12.57
N VAL A 25 8.68 53.40 -11.48
CA VAL A 25 8.76 53.92 -10.12
C VAL A 25 9.70 53.10 -9.27
N ARG A 26 10.42 53.76 -8.36
CA ARG A 26 11.38 53.14 -7.45
C ARG A 26 10.92 53.21 -6.01
N ILE A 27 10.91 52.06 -5.34
CA ILE A 27 10.79 51.92 -3.90
C ILE A 27 12.20 51.77 -3.33
N SER A 28 12.59 52.63 -2.38
CA SER A 28 13.95 52.61 -1.80
C SER A 28 14.04 51.75 -0.52
N ASN A 29 15.17 51.06 -0.36
CA ASN A 29 15.50 50.14 0.73
C ASN A 29 14.46 49.04 1.03
N PRO A 30 13.91 48.34 0.02
CA PRO A 30 12.96 47.25 0.27
C PRO A 30 13.66 46.00 0.78
N GLY A 31 12.98 45.25 1.63
CA GLY A 31 13.41 43.92 2.05
C GLY A 31 13.00 42.82 1.07
N LYS A 32 13.53 41.61 1.23
CA LYS A 32 13.14 40.43 0.45
C LYS A 32 11.63 40.13 0.52
N TYR A 33 11.00 40.39 1.67
CA TYR A 33 9.55 40.25 1.86
C TYR A 33 8.75 41.23 0.98
N ASP A 34 9.25 42.46 0.78
CA ASP A 34 8.57 43.45 -0.04
C ASP A 34 8.60 43.04 -1.52
N TYR A 35 9.74 42.52 -1.99
CA TYR A 35 9.87 41.92 -3.32
C TYR A 35 8.88 40.76 -3.51
N GLN A 36 8.87 39.80 -2.58
CA GLN A 36 7.95 38.65 -2.63
C GLN A 36 6.48 39.09 -2.63
N LYS A 37 6.14 40.10 -1.82
CA LYS A 37 4.79 40.65 -1.74
C LYS A 37 4.37 41.30 -3.07
N LEU A 38 5.20 42.17 -3.64
CA LEU A 38 4.87 42.86 -4.89
C LEU A 38 4.80 41.88 -6.07
N THR A 39 5.69 40.90 -6.11
CA THR A 39 5.66 39.81 -7.11
C THR A 39 4.37 38.98 -6.97
N LYS A 40 3.97 38.64 -5.74
CA LYS A 40 2.72 37.89 -5.47
C LYS A 40 1.47 38.66 -5.91
N GLU A 41 1.46 39.98 -5.74
CA GLU A 41 0.36 40.86 -6.17
C GLU A 41 0.36 41.12 -7.69
N GLY A 42 1.29 40.51 -8.45
CA GLY A 42 1.31 40.56 -9.90
C GLY A 42 1.87 41.85 -10.50
N TYR A 43 2.61 42.65 -9.72
CA TYR A 43 3.25 43.86 -10.25
C TYR A 43 4.39 43.50 -11.21
N ASP A 44 4.52 44.28 -12.29
CA ASP A 44 5.64 44.20 -13.22
C ASP A 44 6.92 44.73 -12.55
N ILE A 45 7.75 43.81 -12.05
CA ILE A 45 9.04 44.13 -11.45
C ILE A 45 10.06 44.36 -12.57
N ALA A 46 10.49 45.62 -12.73
CA ALA A 46 11.45 46.02 -13.74
C ALA A 46 12.90 45.73 -13.33
N SER A 47 13.26 45.96 -12.07
CA SER A 47 14.60 45.70 -11.52
C SER A 47 14.52 45.58 -10.00
N TRP A 48 15.41 44.80 -9.42
CA TRP A 48 15.52 44.63 -7.97
C TRP A 48 16.98 44.58 -7.55
N ALA A 49 17.33 45.39 -6.56
CA ALA A 49 18.58 45.29 -5.84
C ALA A 49 18.27 45.10 -4.35
N PRO A 50 18.56 43.92 -3.76
CA PRO A 50 18.26 43.63 -2.35
C PRO A 50 18.73 44.73 -1.41
N GLU A 51 17.83 45.18 -0.52
CA GLU A 51 18.06 46.26 0.47
C GLU A 51 18.40 47.65 -0.12
N LYS A 52 18.43 47.79 -1.45
CA LYS A 52 18.70 49.07 -2.14
C LYS A 52 17.44 49.63 -2.79
N TYR A 53 16.82 48.89 -3.71
CA TYR A 53 15.61 49.34 -4.39
C TYR A 53 14.81 48.20 -5.05
N ILE A 54 13.52 48.46 -5.35
CA ILE A 54 12.67 47.71 -6.28
C ILE A 54 12.09 48.73 -7.26
N ASP A 55 12.22 48.47 -8.54
CA ASP A 55 11.62 49.25 -9.60
C ASP A 55 10.41 48.52 -10.17
N LEU A 56 9.31 49.26 -10.38
CA LEU A 56 8.04 48.75 -10.83
C LEU A 56 7.56 49.56 -12.03
N VAL A 57 6.99 48.91 -13.04
CA VAL A 57 6.20 49.60 -14.07
C VAL A 57 4.76 49.66 -13.60
N VAL A 58 4.24 50.87 -13.42
CA VAL A 58 2.90 51.07 -12.81
C VAL A 58 2.10 52.15 -13.50
N ASP A 59 0.78 51.97 -13.56
CA ASP A 59 -0.15 53.01 -13.90
C ASP A 59 -0.54 53.89 -12.70
N LYS A 60 -1.39 54.90 -12.92
CA LYS A 60 -1.83 55.84 -11.86
C LYS A 60 -2.64 55.17 -10.74
N MET A 61 -3.36 54.07 -11.01
CA MET A 61 -4.12 53.32 -10.01
C MET A 61 -3.20 52.42 -9.19
N GLU A 62 -2.31 51.70 -9.85
CA GLU A 62 -1.28 50.85 -9.24
C GLU A 62 -0.36 51.67 -8.34
N MET A 63 0.06 52.86 -8.79
CA MET A 63 0.83 53.81 -7.97
C MET A 63 0.09 54.15 -6.66
N ALA A 64 -1.21 54.43 -6.73
CA ALA A 64 -2.02 54.72 -5.55
C ALA A 64 -2.20 53.48 -4.65
N GLN A 65 -2.25 52.28 -5.22
CA GLN A 65 -2.31 51.02 -4.47
C GLN A 65 -1.00 50.76 -3.71
N ILE A 66 0.15 50.97 -4.35
CA ILE A 66 1.47 50.83 -3.71
C ILE A 66 1.64 51.83 -2.56
N GLU A 67 1.19 53.07 -2.73
CA GLU A 67 1.14 54.07 -1.65
C GLU A 67 0.25 53.62 -0.48
N LEU A 68 -0.91 53.02 -0.77
CA LEU A 68 -1.80 52.45 0.25
C LEU A 68 -1.20 51.23 0.96
N MET A 69 -0.30 50.49 0.30
CA MET A 69 0.47 49.40 0.90
C MET A 69 1.58 49.90 1.85
N GLY A 70 1.78 51.21 1.94
CA GLY A 70 2.74 51.85 2.84
C GLY A 70 4.12 52.11 2.24
N PHE A 71 4.29 51.90 0.93
CA PHE A 71 5.51 52.25 0.22
C PHE A 71 5.52 53.74 -0.17
N ASP A 72 6.70 54.31 -0.37
CA ASP A 72 6.92 55.68 -0.88
C ASP A 72 7.59 55.62 -2.27
N PRO A 73 6.87 55.15 -3.31
CA PRO A 73 7.42 55.02 -4.65
C PRO A 73 7.77 56.39 -5.27
N LYS A 74 8.89 56.46 -5.99
CA LYS A 74 9.35 57.66 -6.70
C LYS A 74 9.40 57.40 -8.19
N VAL A 75 8.74 58.24 -8.98
CA VAL A 75 8.84 58.18 -10.45
C VAL A 75 10.29 58.41 -10.87
N ILE A 76 10.84 57.44 -11.59
CA ILE A 76 12.18 57.46 -12.17
C ILE A 76 12.11 57.84 -13.64
N GLN A 77 11.13 57.28 -14.37
CA GLN A 77 10.97 57.53 -15.80
C GLN A 77 9.48 57.54 -16.17
N THR A 78 9.07 58.52 -16.97
CA THR A 78 7.71 58.59 -17.52
C THR A 78 7.66 58.03 -18.93
N GLU A 79 6.47 57.63 -19.36
CA GLU A 79 6.22 57.17 -20.73
C GLU A 79 6.52 58.27 -21.78
N GLU A 80 6.32 59.55 -21.46
CA GLU A 80 6.72 60.68 -22.31
C GLU A 80 8.25 60.74 -22.51
N GLN A 81 9.04 60.49 -21.45
CA GLN A 81 10.50 60.42 -21.54
C GLN A 81 10.95 59.23 -22.40
N ILE A 82 10.30 58.07 -22.29
CA ILE A 82 10.60 56.90 -23.12
C ILE A 82 10.32 57.21 -24.60
N LYS A 83 9.18 57.87 -24.91
CA LYS A 83 8.85 58.31 -26.28
C LYS A 83 9.92 59.26 -26.82
N ASP A 84 10.36 60.22 -26.01
CA ASP A 84 11.43 61.15 -26.39
C ASP A 84 12.77 60.42 -26.63
N ASN A 85 13.07 59.38 -25.86
CA ASN A 85 14.29 58.57 -26.03
C ASN A 85 14.27 57.73 -27.33
N LEU A 86 13.08 57.29 -27.77
CA LEU A 86 12.89 56.63 -29.07
C LEU A 86 12.92 57.61 -30.26
N LEU A 87 12.64 58.90 -30.04
CA LEU A 87 12.49 59.91 -31.10
C LEU A 87 13.78 60.71 -31.38
N VAL A 88 14.01 61.01 -32.67
CA VAL A 88 15.25 61.60 -33.20
C VAL A 88 15.47 63.07 -32.83
N GLY A 89 16.69 63.38 -32.36
CA GLY A 89 17.26 64.72 -32.23
C GLY A 89 18.61 64.87 -32.96
N ALA A 90 18.56 65.31 -34.22
CA ALA A 90 19.58 66.01 -35.03
C ALA A 90 21.07 65.54 -35.17
N ASP A 91 21.64 64.59 -34.42
CA ASP A 91 23.02 64.12 -34.67
C ASP A 91 23.31 62.63 -34.36
N LEU A 92 22.37 61.87 -33.78
CA LEU A 92 22.45 60.41 -33.58
C LEU A 92 21.12 59.75 -33.98
N ASN A 93 21.18 58.60 -34.68
CA ASN A 93 20.02 57.94 -35.33
C ASN A 93 19.12 57.11 -34.37
N GLY A 94 18.93 57.49 -33.10
CA GLY A 94 18.01 56.77 -32.19
C GLY A 94 18.28 55.25 -32.09
N TYR A 95 17.20 54.45 -31.95
CA TYR A 95 17.22 52.98 -31.99
C TYR A 95 16.81 52.45 -33.38
N ARG A 96 17.42 51.35 -33.83
CA ARG A 96 17.06 50.70 -35.10
C ARG A 96 15.72 49.97 -35.04
N ASP A 97 14.96 50.03 -36.13
CA ASP A 97 13.83 49.13 -36.34
C ASP A 97 14.27 47.79 -37.02
N TYR A 98 13.34 46.86 -37.19
CA TYR A 98 13.59 45.58 -37.85
C TYR A 98 14.17 45.72 -39.26
N SER A 99 13.67 46.68 -40.04
CA SER A 99 14.12 46.89 -41.43
C SER A 99 15.53 47.46 -41.48
N ASP A 100 15.84 48.41 -40.60
CA ASP A 100 17.18 48.98 -40.48
C ASP A 100 18.19 47.89 -40.10
N LEU A 101 17.88 47.05 -39.10
CA LEU A 101 18.71 45.91 -38.73
C LEU A 101 18.94 44.95 -39.91
N TYR A 102 17.88 44.46 -40.54
CA TYR A 102 17.98 43.52 -41.65
C TYR A 102 18.82 44.08 -42.80
N ASN A 103 18.58 45.34 -43.17
CA ASN A 103 19.32 45.99 -44.23
C ASN A 103 20.81 46.14 -43.89
N GLU A 104 21.15 46.47 -42.63
CA GLU A 104 22.55 46.57 -42.19
C GLU A 104 23.24 45.20 -42.21
N LEU A 105 22.62 44.16 -41.67
CA LEU A 105 23.18 42.80 -41.70
C LEU A 105 23.39 42.29 -43.13
N LEU A 106 22.42 42.54 -44.02
CA LEU A 106 22.54 42.21 -45.44
C LEU A 106 23.65 43.00 -46.14
N GLN A 107 23.81 44.28 -45.77
CA GLN A 107 24.85 45.14 -46.29
C GLN A 107 26.24 44.66 -45.82
N LEU A 108 26.40 44.30 -44.55
CA LEU A 108 27.64 43.74 -44.00
C LEU A 108 28.04 42.45 -44.73
N GLN A 109 27.10 41.53 -44.96
CA GLN A 109 27.37 40.35 -45.79
C GLN A 109 27.79 40.75 -47.22
N THR A 110 27.13 41.75 -47.81
CA THR A 110 27.41 42.19 -49.19
C THR A 110 28.78 42.84 -49.33
N ASP A 111 29.20 43.63 -48.34
CA ASP A 111 30.47 44.34 -48.34
C ASP A 111 31.64 43.45 -47.90
N HIS A 112 31.38 42.48 -47.02
CA HIS A 112 32.36 41.57 -46.45
C HIS A 112 32.04 40.08 -46.70
N PRO A 113 31.76 39.65 -47.95
CA PRO A 113 31.22 38.32 -48.23
C PRO A 113 32.22 37.17 -47.98
N SER A 114 33.51 37.47 -47.83
CA SER A 114 34.51 36.47 -47.46
C SER A 114 34.45 36.12 -45.98
N ILE A 115 34.00 37.05 -45.14
CA ILE A 115 34.00 36.87 -43.68
C ILE A 115 32.62 36.88 -43.04
N CYS A 116 31.57 37.36 -43.73
CA CYS A 116 30.23 37.48 -43.19
C CYS A 116 29.23 36.63 -43.98
N LYS A 117 28.33 35.93 -43.26
CA LYS A 117 27.20 35.19 -43.84
C LYS A 117 25.97 35.31 -42.96
N LEU A 118 24.87 35.71 -43.57
CA LEU A 118 23.58 35.93 -42.95
C LEU A 118 22.71 34.68 -43.09
N TYR A 119 22.17 34.22 -41.96
CA TYR A 119 21.32 33.05 -41.84
C TYR A 119 19.93 33.46 -41.37
N ASP A 120 18.91 32.97 -42.06
CA ASP A 120 17.55 32.89 -41.53
C ASP A 120 17.49 31.63 -40.66
N ILE A 121 17.34 31.80 -39.35
CA ILE A 121 17.35 30.71 -38.38
C ILE A 121 15.94 30.35 -37.88
N GLY A 122 14.91 31.08 -38.31
CA GLY A 122 13.53 30.77 -37.93
C GLY A 122 12.53 31.90 -38.20
N ASP A 123 11.26 31.53 -38.22
CA ASP A 123 10.14 32.46 -38.37
C ASP A 123 9.67 32.96 -37.00
N SER A 124 9.33 34.24 -36.88
CA SER A 124 8.68 34.76 -35.69
C SER A 124 7.22 34.29 -35.58
N ARG A 125 6.63 34.37 -34.38
CA ARG A 125 5.26 33.95 -34.12
C ARG A 125 4.23 34.63 -35.02
N GLY A 126 4.35 35.93 -35.23
CA GLY A 126 3.51 36.71 -36.13
C GLY A 126 3.59 36.25 -37.59
N LYS A 127 4.79 35.89 -38.07
CA LYS A 127 4.98 35.32 -39.41
C LYS A 127 4.29 33.95 -39.53
N ILE A 128 4.39 33.10 -38.52
CA ILE A 128 3.69 31.81 -38.48
C ILE A 128 2.17 32.00 -38.57
N TYR A 129 1.58 32.91 -37.79
CA TYR A 129 0.15 33.18 -37.85
C TYR A 129 -0.29 33.74 -39.21
N LEU A 130 0.50 34.64 -39.80
CA LEU A 130 0.24 35.16 -41.14
C LEU A 130 0.27 34.04 -42.19
N ASN A 131 1.27 33.17 -42.15
CA ASN A 131 1.40 32.01 -43.06
C ASN A 131 0.25 31.00 -42.86
N GLY A 132 -0.27 30.89 -41.63
CA GLY A 132 -1.50 30.16 -41.29
C GLY A 132 -2.79 30.79 -41.82
N GLY A 133 -2.72 31.97 -42.46
CA GLY A 133 -3.84 32.67 -43.07
C GLY A 133 -4.50 33.74 -42.19
N ASN A 134 -3.91 34.07 -41.03
CA ASN A 134 -4.44 35.12 -40.16
C ASN A 134 -3.95 36.51 -40.57
N SER A 135 -4.82 37.27 -41.25
CA SER A 135 -4.49 38.61 -41.74
C SER A 135 -4.28 39.67 -40.64
N ASN A 136 -4.64 39.39 -39.38
CA ASN A 136 -4.41 40.33 -38.27
C ASN A 136 -2.90 40.53 -38.00
N TYR A 137 -2.06 39.59 -38.44
CA TYR A 137 -0.61 39.61 -38.24
C TYR A 137 0.17 40.06 -39.50
N ALA A 138 -0.51 40.69 -40.47
CA ALA A 138 0.10 41.08 -41.76
C ALA A 138 1.31 42.03 -41.63
N ASN A 139 1.44 42.76 -40.53
CA ASN A 139 2.55 43.69 -40.26
C ASN A 139 3.68 43.05 -39.43
N TYR A 140 3.60 41.75 -39.12
CA TYR A 140 4.53 41.03 -38.24
C TYR A 140 5.25 39.88 -38.97
N ASN A 141 5.44 40.02 -40.28
CA ASN A 141 6.12 39.05 -41.13
C ASN A 141 7.65 39.19 -40.99
N HIS A 142 8.21 38.72 -39.88
CA HIS A 142 9.62 38.84 -39.55
C HIS A 142 10.30 37.47 -39.45
N ASP A 143 11.49 37.40 -40.03
CA ASP A 143 12.46 36.31 -39.90
C ASP A 143 13.43 36.67 -38.78
N ILE A 144 14.01 35.66 -38.14
CA ILE A 144 15.04 35.80 -37.11
C ILE A 144 16.39 35.60 -37.80
N TRP A 145 17.24 36.61 -37.70
CA TRP A 145 18.50 36.66 -38.45
C TRP A 145 19.71 36.45 -37.54
N ALA A 146 20.62 35.60 -37.97
CA ALA A 146 21.94 35.44 -37.37
C ALA A 146 23.05 35.74 -38.39
N LEU A 147 24.05 36.52 -38.02
CA LEU A 147 25.22 36.79 -38.86
C LEU A 147 26.44 36.04 -38.29
N LYS A 148 26.98 35.09 -39.05
CA LYS A 148 28.26 34.43 -38.77
C LYS A 148 29.40 35.28 -39.31
N VAL A 149 30.44 35.47 -38.50
CA VAL A 149 31.71 36.11 -38.85
C VAL A 149 32.86 35.11 -38.66
N SER A 150 33.56 34.76 -39.75
CA SER A 150 34.71 33.81 -39.76
C SER A 150 35.46 33.93 -41.10
N ASP A 151 36.77 33.68 -41.16
CA ASP A 151 37.56 33.87 -42.40
C ASP A 151 37.18 32.94 -43.56
N ASN A 152 36.53 31.80 -43.27
CA ASN A 152 35.96 30.86 -44.24
C ASN A 152 34.47 30.65 -43.99
N VAL A 153 33.73 31.74 -43.81
CA VAL A 153 32.32 31.79 -43.39
C VAL A 153 31.32 30.85 -44.10
N ALA A 154 31.65 30.36 -45.30
CA ALA A 154 30.81 29.46 -46.07
C ALA A 154 30.97 27.98 -45.70
N ALA A 155 32.05 27.60 -45.02
CA ALA A 155 32.33 26.25 -44.57
C ALA A 155 32.14 26.12 -43.05
N GLU A 156 31.94 24.88 -42.60
CA GLU A 156 32.11 24.52 -41.21
C GLU A 156 33.53 23.98 -41.03
N GLU A 157 34.23 24.49 -40.01
CA GLU A 157 35.64 24.20 -39.74
C GLU A 157 35.83 23.82 -38.27
N ASP A 158 36.98 23.21 -37.97
CA ASP A 158 37.41 22.84 -36.62
C ASP A 158 37.81 24.11 -35.82
N GLU A 159 36.80 24.95 -35.57
CA GLU A 159 36.88 26.23 -34.90
C GLU A 159 35.80 26.32 -33.82
N PRO A 160 36.10 26.92 -32.66
CA PRO A 160 35.08 27.12 -31.63
C PRO A 160 34.09 28.19 -32.04
N ALA A 161 32.82 28.01 -31.65
CA ALA A 161 31.78 29.00 -31.86
C ALA A 161 31.53 29.84 -30.59
N ILE A 162 31.34 31.15 -30.79
CA ILE A 162 31.00 32.13 -29.75
C ILE A 162 29.80 32.94 -30.23
N PHE A 163 28.84 33.25 -29.34
CA PHE A 163 27.68 34.07 -29.70
C PHE A 163 27.55 35.37 -28.92
N TYR A 164 26.93 36.36 -29.55
CA TYR A 164 26.40 37.57 -28.92
C TYR A 164 24.94 37.74 -29.34
N MET A 165 24.03 37.73 -28.36
CA MET A 165 22.60 37.85 -28.57
C MET A 165 22.05 39.13 -27.92
N GLY A 166 20.98 39.66 -28.47
CA GLY A 166 20.27 40.78 -27.91
C GLY A 166 18.76 40.66 -28.09
N GLU A 167 18.06 41.40 -27.24
CA GLU A 167 16.66 41.72 -27.41
C GLU A 167 15.70 40.51 -27.41
N HIS A 168 15.88 39.63 -26.42
CA HIS A 168 14.84 38.67 -26.03
C HIS A 168 13.60 39.41 -25.51
N HIS A 169 13.79 40.44 -24.69
CA HIS A 169 12.69 41.29 -24.23
C HIS A 169 12.58 42.55 -25.09
N ALA A 170 11.37 42.82 -25.55
CA ALA A 170 11.09 43.88 -26.53
C ALA A 170 11.38 45.31 -26.04
N ARG A 171 11.21 45.57 -24.74
CA ARG A 171 11.46 46.89 -24.14
C ARG A 171 12.94 47.19 -23.87
N GLU A 172 13.86 46.32 -24.29
CA GLU A 172 15.30 46.42 -23.99
C GLU A 172 16.17 46.70 -25.24
N PRO A 173 15.81 47.65 -26.14
CA PRO A 173 16.44 47.78 -27.47
C PRO A 173 17.92 48.21 -27.43
N ILE A 174 18.44 48.67 -26.28
CA ILE A 174 19.88 48.92 -26.10
C ILE A 174 20.70 47.63 -26.20
N SER A 175 20.12 46.47 -25.90
CA SER A 175 20.78 45.17 -26.04
C SER A 175 21.13 44.83 -27.50
N LEU A 176 20.21 45.09 -28.44
CA LEU A 176 20.45 44.99 -29.89
C LEU A 176 21.61 45.90 -30.31
N GLU A 177 21.58 47.15 -29.85
CA GLU A 177 22.58 48.17 -30.22
C GLU A 177 23.98 47.79 -29.75
N VAL A 178 24.13 47.23 -28.54
CA VAL A 178 25.42 46.72 -28.05
C VAL A 178 25.90 45.54 -28.89
N ALA A 179 25.03 44.56 -29.20
CA ALA A 179 25.39 43.43 -30.04
C ALA A 179 25.86 43.89 -31.45
N MET A 180 25.14 44.83 -32.06
CA MET A 180 25.51 45.43 -33.35
C MET A 180 26.80 46.25 -33.28
N TYR A 181 27.08 46.91 -32.15
CA TYR A 181 28.31 47.66 -31.96
C TYR A 181 29.52 46.73 -31.91
N VAL A 182 29.44 45.63 -31.16
CA VAL A 182 30.49 44.61 -31.10
C VAL A 182 30.72 44.00 -32.49
N LEU A 183 29.65 43.64 -33.20
CA LEU A 183 29.74 43.14 -34.58
C LEU A 183 30.50 44.10 -35.50
N ASN A 184 30.07 45.36 -35.55
CA ASN A 184 30.70 46.38 -36.38
C ASN A 184 32.16 46.61 -35.98
N HIS A 185 32.48 46.62 -34.69
CA HIS A 185 33.85 46.74 -34.20
C HIS A 185 34.76 45.62 -34.73
N ILE A 186 34.30 44.37 -34.68
CA ILE A 186 35.05 43.21 -35.19
C ILE A 186 35.27 43.34 -36.70
N ILE A 187 34.23 43.68 -37.47
CA ILE A 187 34.32 43.80 -38.93
C ILE A 187 35.25 44.97 -39.33
N ASP A 188 35.07 46.14 -38.74
CA ASP A 188 35.82 47.36 -39.08
C ASP A 188 37.32 47.23 -38.80
N ASN A 189 37.70 46.39 -37.83
CA ASN A 189 39.09 46.20 -37.42
C ASN A 189 39.73 44.92 -37.99
N TYR A 190 38.96 44.07 -38.70
CA TYR A 190 39.50 42.88 -39.36
C TYR A 190 40.54 43.24 -40.43
N GLY A 191 41.70 42.59 -40.36
CA GLY A 191 42.85 42.86 -41.22
C GLY A 191 43.71 44.06 -40.79
N THR A 192 43.30 44.80 -39.75
CA THR A 192 44.08 45.90 -39.18
C THR A 192 44.52 45.66 -37.75
N ASP A 193 43.63 45.14 -36.90
CA ASP A 193 43.95 44.74 -35.53
C ASP A 193 44.36 43.26 -35.52
N PRO A 194 45.55 42.91 -35.02
CA PRO A 194 46.07 41.55 -35.10
C PRO A 194 45.28 40.56 -34.24
N ASP A 195 44.71 40.99 -33.12
CA ASP A 195 44.02 40.11 -32.17
C ASP A 195 42.60 39.82 -32.68
N ILE A 196 41.90 40.85 -33.19
CA ILE A 196 40.62 40.67 -33.90
C ILE A 196 40.80 39.81 -35.16
N THR A 197 41.86 40.07 -35.94
CA THR A 197 42.16 39.27 -37.13
C THR A 197 42.42 37.81 -36.76
N ALA A 198 43.13 37.54 -35.66
CA ALA A 198 43.36 36.19 -35.18
C ALA A 198 42.05 35.52 -34.73
N SER A 199 41.17 36.25 -34.03
CA SER A 199 39.86 35.73 -33.64
C SER A 199 38.99 35.38 -34.84
N VAL A 200 38.85 36.25 -35.84
CA VAL A 200 38.05 35.95 -37.06
C VAL A 200 38.65 34.79 -37.87
N ASN A 201 39.97 34.60 -37.86
CA ASN A 201 40.64 33.52 -38.62
C ASN A 201 40.68 32.16 -37.89
N ASN A 202 40.22 32.07 -36.63
CA ASN A 202 40.32 30.83 -35.86
C ASN A 202 39.05 30.55 -35.03
N LYS A 203 37.96 31.29 -35.26
CA LYS A 203 36.73 31.22 -34.46
C LYS A 203 35.53 31.52 -35.34
N GLN A 204 34.39 30.93 -34.99
CA GLN A 204 33.09 31.28 -35.56
C GLN A 204 32.35 32.22 -34.61
N ILE A 205 32.17 33.47 -35.02
CA ILE A 205 31.54 34.48 -34.18
C ILE A 205 30.13 34.77 -34.69
N TRP A 206 29.13 34.42 -33.89
CA TRP A 206 27.72 34.53 -34.26
C TRP A 206 27.05 35.71 -33.57
N PHE A 207 26.33 36.51 -34.34
CA PHE A 207 25.54 37.63 -33.82
C PHE A 207 24.06 37.38 -34.10
N ILE A 208 23.25 37.42 -33.05
CA ILE A 208 21.78 37.35 -33.12
C ILE A 208 21.23 38.60 -32.43
N PRO A 209 21.26 39.78 -33.08
CA PRO A 209 21.00 41.04 -32.38
C PRO A 209 19.55 41.23 -31.95
N LEU A 210 18.61 40.49 -32.57
CA LEU A 210 17.17 40.65 -32.36
C LEU A 210 16.48 39.28 -32.29
N VAL A 211 16.32 38.76 -31.08
CA VAL A 211 15.65 37.47 -30.83
C VAL A 211 14.13 37.59 -30.92
N ASN A 212 13.54 38.71 -30.49
CA ASN A 212 12.09 38.94 -30.47
C ASN A 212 11.64 40.05 -31.44
N PRO A 213 11.68 39.82 -32.78
CA PRO A 213 11.43 40.86 -33.77
C PRO A 213 9.97 41.35 -33.81
N ASN A 214 9.01 40.58 -33.31
CA ASN A 214 7.63 41.03 -33.23
C ASN A 214 7.39 41.92 -32.02
N GLY A 215 7.95 41.56 -30.86
CA GLY A 215 7.93 42.38 -29.66
C GLY A 215 8.65 43.72 -29.89
N HIS A 216 9.85 43.71 -30.47
CA HIS A 216 10.59 44.93 -30.84
C HIS A 216 9.73 45.94 -31.61
N LYS A 217 8.99 45.40 -32.59
CA LYS A 217 8.10 46.21 -33.42
C LYS A 217 7.00 46.88 -32.61
N ILE A 218 6.41 46.20 -31.62
CA ILE A 218 5.38 46.77 -30.75
C ILE A 218 5.92 47.99 -29.99
N VAL A 219 7.15 47.89 -29.49
CA VAL A 219 7.82 48.98 -28.75
C VAL A 219 8.24 50.12 -29.67
N THR A 220 8.88 49.81 -30.80
CA THR A 220 9.38 50.84 -31.75
C THR A 220 8.28 51.56 -32.53
N ASP A 221 7.16 50.90 -32.84
CA ASP A 221 5.96 51.54 -33.39
C ASP A 221 5.21 52.36 -32.33
N GLN A 222 5.59 52.26 -31.04
CA GLN A 222 4.98 52.92 -29.88
C GLN A 222 3.53 52.46 -29.61
N ASP A 223 3.20 51.22 -29.98
CA ASP A 223 1.91 50.59 -29.70
C ASP A 223 1.77 50.27 -28.20
N ASP A 224 2.82 49.69 -27.62
CA ASP A 224 3.00 49.55 -26.17
C ASP A 224 4.51 49.60 -25.83
N LEU A 225 4.92 50.66 -25.14
CA LEU A 225 6.32 50.93 -24.81
C LEU A 225 6.87 50.08 -23.68
N TRP A 226 5.97 49.47 -22.90
CA TRP A 226 6.33 48.64 -21.76
C TRP A 226 6.27 47.16 -22.11
N TRP A 227 5.96 46.84 -23.36
CA TRP A 227 5.84 45.47 -23.85
C TRP A 227 7.16 44.72 -23.69
N ARG A 228 7.10 43.58 -23.00
CA ARG A 228 8.28 42.74 -22.72
C ARG A 228 8.31 41.49 -23.60
N LYS A 229 7.15 40.85 -23.75
CA LYS A 229 6.98 39.48 -24.26
C LYS A 229 7.09 39.38 -25.79
N ASN A 230 6.97 38.18 -26.35
CA ASN A 230 6.65 38.02 -27.77
C ASN A 230 5.15 38.30 -28.04
N MET A 231 4.59 37.84 -29.16
CA MET A 231 3.19 38.14 -29.54
C MET A 231 2.24 36.92 -29.63
N CYS A 232 2.52 35.82 -28.93
CA CYS A 232 1.68 34.61 -28.93
C CYS A 232 0.21 34.91 -28.60
N ASP A 233 -0.73 34.35 -29.37
CA ASP A 233 -2.18 34.43 -29.09
C ASP A 233 -2.55 33.32 -28.08
N ASN A 234 -2.64 33.67 -26.81
CA ASN A 234 -2.88 32.69 -25.75
C ASN A 234 -4.37 32.48 -25.45
N ASP A 235 -5.22 33.46 -25.76
CA ASP A 235 -6.67 33.39 -25.48
C ASP A 235 -7.48 32.85 -26.67
N GLY A 236 -6.83 32.61 -27.81
CA GLY A 236 -7.39 32.01 -29.02
C GLY A 236 -8.36 32.92 -29.75
N ASN A 237 -8.32 34.23 -29.50
CA ASN A 237 -9.20 35.20 -30.14
C ASN A 237 -8.78 35.54 -31.59
N ALA A 238 -7.64 35.01 -32.04
CA ALA A 238 -7.01 35.24 -33.35
C ALA A 238 -6.50 36.66 -33.59
N SER A 239 -6.19 37.43 -32.54
CA SER A 239 -5.67 38.80 -32.61
C SER A 239 -4.87 39.19 -31.38
N PHE A 240 -3.77 39.91 -31.60
CA PHE A 240 -2.97 40.46 -30.51
C PHE A 240 -3.70 41.61 -29.79
N ASN A 241 -3.92 41.48 -28.47
CA ASN A 241 -4.56 42.50 -27.63
C ASN A 241 -3.72 42.92 -26.39
N GLY A 242 -2.52 42.37 -26.23
CA GLY A 242 -1.54 42.70 -25.20
C GLY A 242 -1.86 42.18 -23.79
N SER A 243 -3.11 42.23 -23.34
CA SER A 243 -3.45 41.91 -21.93
C SER A 243 -3.40 40.42 -21.57
N GLN A 244 -3.64 39.53 -22.53
CA GLN A 244 -3.62 38.07 -22.33
C GLN A 244 -2.65 37.36 -23.27
N ASP A 245 -2.00 38.10 -24.15
CA ASP A 245 -1.16 37.56 -25.21
C ASP A 245 0.32 37.69 -24.87
N GLY A 246 1.16 36.99 -25.62
CA GLY A 246 2.60 36.99 -25.47
C GLY A 246 3.11 36.03 -24.40
N THR A 247 4.28 35.49 -24.65
CA THR A 247 5.08 34.66 -23.77
C THR A 247 6.41 35.34 -23.54
N ASP A 248 6.93 35.31 -22.31
CA ASP A 248 8.27 35.81 -21.99
C ASP A 248 9.31 34.89 -22.64
N PRO A 249 10.08 35.37 -23.64
CA PRO A 249 11.04 34.52 -24.35
C PRO A 249 12.13 33.97 -23.41
N ASN A 250 12.51 34.71 -22.37
CA ASN A 250 13.51 34.28 -21.40
C ASN A 250 12.88 33.60 -20.17
N ARG A 251 11.69 33.00 -20.34
CA ARG A 251 11.10 32.01 -19.42
C ARG A 251 10.66 30.73 -20.15
N ASN A 252 10.97 30.62 -21.44
CA ASN A 252 10.45 29.59 -22.32
C ASN A 252 11.50 28.56 -22.76
N TYR A 253 12.78 28.70 -22.39
CA TYR A 253 13.78 27.67 -22.68
C TYR A 253 13.49 26.38 -21.91
N SER A 254 13.90 25.24 -22.47
CA SER A 254 13.51 23.92 -21.95
C SER A 254 14.23 23.47 -20.68
N TRP A 255 15.35 24.11 -20.33
CA TRP A 255 16.10 23.76 -19.12
C TRP A 255 15.41 24.30 -17.87
N GLU A 256 15.09 23.39 -16.94
CA GLU A 256 14.44 23.72 -15.66
C GLU A 256 13.18 24.59 -15.82
N TRP A 257 12.43 24.36 -16.90
CA TRP A 257 11.26 25.17 -17.28
C TRP A 257 10.10 25.03 -16.26
N GLY A 258 9.41 26.15 -16.00
CA GLY A 258 8.22 26.14 -15.14
C GLY A 258 8.46 26.19 -13.64
N GLY A 259 9.72 26.28 -13.21
CA GLY A 259 10.13 26.47 -11.82
C GLY A 259 9.95 27.90 -11.28
N GLN A 260 10.79 28.28 -10.31
CA GLN A 260 10.72 29.59 -9.65
C GLN A 260 10.92 30.75 -10.64
N GLY A 261 10.27 31.90 -10.38
CA GLY A 261 10.46 33.12 -11.18
C GLY A 261 9.77 33.15 -12.54
N SER A 262 8.94 32.16 -12.85
CA SER A 262 8.09 32.10 -14.04
C SER A 262 6.62 31.97 -13.64
N SER A 263 5.68 32.34 -14.53
CA SER A 263 4.24 32.34 -14.24
C SER A 263 3.45 31.50 -15.23
N GLY A 264 2.43 30.77 -14.76
CA GLY A 264 1.42 30.11 -15.61
C GLY A 264 0.29 31.05 -16.07
N THR A 265 0.17 32.23 -15.45
CA THR A 265 -0.88 33.19 -15.77
C THR A 265 -0.59 33.89 -17.10
N LEU A 266 -1.51 33.75 -18.07
CA LEU A 266 -1.36 34.29 -19.43
C LEU A 266 -1.05 35.80 -19.48
N SER A 267 -1.66 36.57 -18.58
CA SER A 267 -1.50 38.03 -18.48
C SER A 267 -0.23 38.46 -17.75
N SER A 268 0.56 37.53 -17.19
CA SER A 268 1.81 37.88 -16.52
C SER A 268 2.87 38.32 -17.52
N GLU A 269 3.70 39.29 -17.13
CA GLU A 269 4.90 39.70 -17.87
C GLU A 269 5.98 38.60 -17.90
N THR A 270 5.91 37.65 -16.96
CA THR A 270 6.79 36.48 -16.87
C THR A 270 6.06 35.18 -17.25
N TYR A 271 5.00 35.27 -18.05
CA TYR A 271 4.28 34.10 -18.55
C TYR A 271 5.24 33.17 -19.32
N ARG A 272 5.37 31.93 -18.86
CA ARG A 272 6.39 30.97 -19.32
C ARG A 272 6.07 30.25 -20.64
N GLY A 273 4.86 30.43 -21.16
CA GLY A 273 4.34 29.67 -22.30
C GLY A 273 3.58 28.41 -21.88
N ALA A 274 3.03 27.71 -22.86
CA ALA A 274 2.20 26.54 -22.62
C ALA A 274 3.01 25.24 -22.39
N SER A 275 4.26 25.22 -22.83
CA SER A 275 5.21 24.11 -22.71
C SER A 275 6.64 24.63 -22.89
N PRO A 276 7.68 23.89 -22.46
CA PRO A 276 9.07 24.26 -22.77
C PRO A 276 9.29 24.39 -24.28
N ALA A 277 10.00 25.44 -24.69
CA ALA A 277 10.25 25.81 -26.07
C ALA A 277 8.97 25.91 -26.93
N SER A 278 7.86 26.40 -26.36
CA SER A 278 6.62 26.62 -27.12
C SER A 278 6.74 27.71 -28.17
N GLU A 279 7.63 28.69 -27.95
CA GLU A 279 7.78 29.86 -28.81
C GLU A 279 8.76 29.60 -29.96
N PRO A 280 8.38 29.93 -31.21
CA PRO A 280 9.22 29.67 -32.38
C PRO A 280 10.52 30.48 -32.34
N GLU A 281 10.51 31.66 -31.71
CA GLU A 281 11.73 32.43 -31.47
C GLU A 281 12.73 31.64 -30.62
N ILE A 282 12.24 30.94 -29.60
CA ILE A 282 13.07 30.16 -28.68
C ILE A 282 13.46 28.82 -29.28
N GLN A 283 12.59 28.21 -30.09
CA GLN A 283 12.96 27.04 -30.90
C GLN A 283 14.13 27.37 -31.84
N ALA A 284 14.12 28.53 -32.49
CA ALA A 284 15.23 28.97 -33.35
C ALA A 284 16.54 29.12 -32.57
N MET A 285 16.50 29.72 -31.36
CA MET A 285 17.68 29.87 -30.51
C MET A 285 18.21 28.52 -30.02
N GLN A 286 17.34 27.66 -29.49
CA GLN A 286 17.75 26.34 -29.00
C GLN A 286 18.36 25.49 -30.11
N ASN A 287 17.73 25.46 -31.28
CA ASN A 287 18.26 24.71 -32.42
C ASN A 287 19.64 25.25 -32.83
N LEU A 288 19.82 26.57 -32.89
CA LEU A 288 21.13 27.14 -33.19
C LEU A 288 22.19 26.70 -32.15
N LEU A 289 21.87 26.75 -30.86
CA LEU A 289 22.81 26.37 -29.79
C LEU A 289 23.10 24.87 -29.75
N LEU A 290 22.19 24.01 -30.22
CA LEU A 290 22.36 22.56 -30.28
C LEU A 290 23.05 22.09 -31.56
N ASP A 291 22.79 22.77 -32.69
CA ASP A 291 23.31 22.39 -34.01
C ASP A 291 24.78 22.82 -34.22
N HIS A 292 25.30 23.69 -33.35
CA HIS A 292 26.67 24.18 -33.40
C HIS A 292 27.37 24.02 -32.05
N HIS A 293 28.64 23.65 -32.07
CA HIS A 293 29.45 23.47 -30.86
C HIS A 293 29.94 24.81 -30.29
N PHE A 294 29.02 25.59 -29.71
CA PHE A 294 29.34 26.82 -28.99
C PHE A 294 30.14 26.52 -27.71
N VAL A 295 31.04 27.42 -27.37
CA VAL A 295 31.90 27.29 -26.18
C VAL A 295 31.59 28.38 -25.15
N ALA A 296 31.25 29.58 -25.60
CA ALA A 296 30.88 30.69 -24.74
C ALA A 296 29.92 31.65 -25.45
N GLY A 297 29.21 32.47 -24.70
CA GLY A 297 28.35 33.50 -25.28
C GLY A 297 27.87 34.55 -24.30
N ILE A 298 27.38 35.67 -24.84
CA ILE A 298 26.70 36.72 -24.07
C ILE A 298 25.29 36.92 -24.63
N THR A 299 24.31 36.99 -23.74
CA THR A 299 22.99 37.56 -24.00
C THR A 299 22.89 38.92 -23.32
N TYR A 300 22.61 39.97 -24.09
CA TYR A 300 22.44 41.32 -23.58
C TYR A 300 20.97 41.59 -23.23
N HIS A 301 20.75 42.15 -22.06
CA HIS A 301 19.46 42.58 -21.51
C HIS A 301 19.55 44.01 -20.98
N SER A 302 18.43 44.62 -20.60
CA SER A 302 18.46 45.84 -19.78
C SER A 302 17.30 45.88 -18.77
N TYR A 303 17.49 46.37 -17.56
CA TYR A 303 18.66 47.06 -17.02
C TYR A 303 18.97 46.54 -15.63
N SER A 304 20.20 46.77 -15.13
CA SER A 304 20.59 46.70 -13.69
C SER A 304 22.10 46.89 -13.42
N GLU A 305 22.96 47.01 -14.44
CA GLU A 305 24.43 47.08 -14.30
C GLU A 305 25.06 45.79 -13.74
N LEU A 306 24.64 44.64 -14.26
CA LEU A 306 25.04 43.30 -13.78
C LEU A 306 25.70 42.46 -14.88
N VAL A 307 26.60 41.57 -14.46
CA VAL A 307 27.08 40.43 -15.27
C VAL A 307 26.66 39.16 -14.53
N LEU A 308 25.68 38.47 -15.09
CA LEU A 308 25.07 37.28 -14.52
C LEU A 308 25.65 36.02 -15.17
N PHE A 309 25.76 34.96 -14.39
CA PHE A 309 26.22 33.65 -14.84
C PHE A 309 25.40 32.51 -14.20
N PRO A 310 25.31 31.34 -14.84
CA PRO A 310 24.49 30.23 -14.37
C PRO A 310 24.81 29.76 -12.93
N TYR A 311 23.84 29.27 -12.17
CA TYR A 311 22.44 29.08 -12.58
C TYR A 311 21.48 30.18 -12.07
N GLY A 312 20.32 30.29 -12.74
CA GLY A 312 19.20 31.17 -12.41
C GLY A 312 17.95 30.46 -11.91
N TYR A 313 17.68 29.22 -12.31
CA TYR A 313 16.37 28.56 -12.19
C TYR A 313 15.83 28.40 -10.77
N ALA A 314 16.70 28.31 -9.76
CA ALA A 314 16.31 28.14 -8.36
C ALA A 314 17.24 28.88 -7.39
N THR A 315 16.73 29.19 -6.20
CA THR A 315 17.54 29.80 -5.12
C THR A 315 18.73 28.89 -4.77
N ASN A 316 19.94 29.44 -4.75
CA ASN A 316 21.21 28.73 -4.49
C ASN A 316 21.57 27.64 -5.52
N ALA A 317 20.93 27.62 -6.69
CA ALA A 317 21.35 26.74 -7.78
C ALA A 317 22.81 27.03 -8.18
N THR A 318 23.62 25.97 -8.29
CA THR A 318 25.07 26.09 -8.48
C THR A 318 25.51 25.27 -9.70
N ALA A 319 26.38 25.84 -10.52
CA ALA A 319 26.94 25.16 -11.69
C ALA A 319 28.18 24.32 -11.31
N PRO A 320 28.43 23.14 -11.94
CA PRO A 320 29.67 22.39 -11.72
C PRO A 320 30.95 23.20 -11.93
N ASP A 321 30.99 24.03 -12.97
CA ASP A 321 32.12 24.90 -13.34
C ASP A 321 32.04 26.29 -12.65
N PHE A 322 31.37 26.42 -11.49
CA PHE A 322 31.09 27.70 -10.81
C PHE A 322 32.30 28.64 -10.71
N ASP A 323 33.45 28.14 -10.25
CA ASP A 323 34.65 28.97 -10.04
C ASP A 323 35.15 29.58 -11.35
N ALA A 324 35.09 28.82 -12.46
CA ALA A 324 35.53 29.30 -13.77
C ALA A 324 34.51 30.28 -14.38
N LEU A 325 33.22 30.03 -14.17
CA LEU A 325 32.14 30.95 -14.57
C LEU A 325 32.26 32.29 -13.84
N GLU A 326 32.44 32.25 -12.52
CA GLU A 326 32.57 33.44 -11.67
C GLU A 326 33.82 34.26 -12.01
N GLU A 327 34.98 33.61 -12.19
CA GLU A 327 36.23 34.29 -12.55
C GLU A 327 36.05 35.15 -13.82
N LEU A 328 35.46 34.57 -14.87
CA LEU A 328 35.24 35.27 -16.13
C LEU A 328 34.14 36.34 -16.02
N ALA A 329 33.09 36.11 -15.23
CA ALA A 329 32.09 37.15 -14.94
C ALA A 329 32.73 38.37 -14.26
N VAL A 330 33.62 38.13 -13.29
CA VAL A 330 34.35 39.18 -12.58
C VAL A 330 35.24 39.97 -13.54
N ASP A 331 36.00 39.29 -14.38
CA ASP A 331 36.89 39.93 -15.36
C ASP A 331 36.11 40.84 -16.32
N MET A 332 34.97 40.37 -16.83
CA MET A 332 34.08 41.19 -17.67
C MET A 332 33.51 42.38 -16.90
N ALA A 333 32.92 42.14 -15.72
CA ALA A 333 32.23 43.16 -14.94
C ALA A 333 33.15 44.33 -14.56
N LEU A 334 34.41 44.04 -14.20
CA LEU A 334 35.40 45.05 -13.82
C LEU A 334 35.83 45.99 -14.98
N THR A 335 35.48 45.66 -16.22
CA THR A 335 35.75 46.53 -17.38
C THR A 335 34.61 47.48 -17.73
N ILE A 336 33.39 47.20 -17.25
CA ILE A 336 32.21 47.97 -17.59
C ILE A 336 31.97 49.01 -16.49
N PRO A 337 32.08 50.32 -16.76
CA PRO A 337 31.81 51.36 -15.76
C PRO A 337 30.32 51.46 -15.42
N ALA A 338 30.02 51.62 -14.13
CA ALA A 338 28.65 51.87 -13.65
C ALA A 338 28.35 53.38 -13.55
N ALA A 339 27.11 53.79 -13.84
CA ALA A 339 26.64 55.17 -13.82
C ALA A 339 26.77 55.82 -12.44
N GLY A 340 26.64 55.04 -11.36
CA GLY A 340 26.83 55.47 -9.97
C GLY A 340 28.29 55.57 -9.50
N GLY A 341 29.25 55.21 -10.36
CA GLY A 341 30.67 55.05 -10.04
C GLY A 341 31.02 53.64 -9.59
N GLY A 342 32.23 53.19 -9.94
CA GLY A 342 32.63 51.78 -9.82
C GLY A 342 32.39 51.06 -11.14
N ASN A 343 32.12 49.76 -11.05
CA ASN A 343 31.95 48.86 -12.18
C ASN A 343 30.68 48.02 -12.00
N TYR A 344 30.29 47.28 -13.04
CA TYR A 344 29.17 46.35 -12.98
C TYR A 344 29.39 45.28 -11.91
N THR A 345 28.31 44.68 -11.41
CA THR A 345 28.39 43.65 -10.37
C THR A 345 28.30 42.25 -10.99
N PRO A 346 29.32 41.39 -10.80
CA PRO A 346 29.24 39.98 -11.16
C PRO A 346 28.50 39.19 -10.07
N GLN A 347 27.56 38.33 -10.45
CA GLN A 347 26.88 37.42 -9.51
C GLN A 347 26.18 36.27 -10.23
N PRO A 348 25.90 35.14 -9.55
CA PRO A 348 25.05 34.10 -10.10
C PRO A 348 23.66 34.64 -10.44
N SER A 349 23.04 34.14 -11.51
CA SER A 349 21.74 34.63 -12.00
C SER A 349 20.65 34.57 -10.92
N TRP A 350 20.62 33.50 -10.09
CA TRP A 350 19.65 33.37 -9.00
C TRP A 350 19.77 34.45 -7.92
N ALA A 351 20.96 35.04 -7.76
CA ALA A 351 21.24 36.06 -6.75
C ALA A 351 20.64 37.43 -7.10
N LEU A 352 20.32 37.66 -8.38
CA LEU A 352 19.39 38.72 -8.77
C LEU A 352 17.99 38.33 -8.28
N TYR A 353 17.43 37.25 -8.82
CA TYR A 353 16.29 36.49 -8.32
C TYR A 353 16.22 35.15 -9.06
N PRO A 354 15.60 34.10 -8.48
CA PRO A 354 15.37 32.85 -9.21
C PRO A 354 14.50 33.07 -10.44
N ALA A 355 14.90 32.53 -11.59
CA ALA A 355 14.21 32.60 -12.88
C ALA A 355 14.45 31.33 -13.70
N SER A 356 13.41 30.52 -13.87
CA SER A 356 13.40 29.27 -14.64
C SER A 356 13.18 29.50 -16.14
N GLY A 357 13.69 28.57 -16.97
CA GLY A 357 13.53 28.60 -18.42
C GLY A 357 14.28 29.75 -19.11
N VAL A 358 15.46 30.10 -18.61
CA VAL A 358 16.31 31.19 -19.11
C VAL A 358 17.40 30.69 -20.06
N THR A 359 17.90 31.58 -20.92
CA THR A 359 18.85 31.29 -22.01
C THR A 359 20.22 30.81 -21.50
N ASP A 360 20.76 31.48 -20.49
CA ASP A 360 22.08 31.20 -19.91
C ASP A 360 22.11 29.84 -19.20
N ASP A 361 21.06 29.52 -18.45
CA ASP A 361 20.89 28.20 -17.84
C ASP A 361 20.75 27.10 -18.88
N PHE A 362 19.98 27.32 -19.95
CA PHE A 362 19.86 26.34 -21.03
C PHE A 362 21.20 26.12 -21.72
N ALA A 363 21.89 27.19 -22.13
CA ALA A 363 23.15 27.07 -22.84
C ALA A 363 24.20 26.29 -22.02
N TYR A 364 24.30 26.57 -20.72
CA TYR A 364 25.24 25.89 -19.84
C TYR A 364 24.76 24.49 -19.43
N GLY A 365 23.52 24.34 -18.99
CA GLY A 365 22.98 23.07 -18.52
C GLY A 365 22.88 22.02 -19.62
N GLU A 366 22.49 22.43 -20.83
CA GLU A 366 22.25 21.52 -21.96
C GLU A 366 23.53 21.17 -22.73
N GLN A 367 24.46 22.12 -22.88
CA GLN A 367 25.65 21.98 -23.75
C GLN A 367 26.98 22.34 -23.06
N GLY A 368 26.96 22.80 -21.81
CA GLY A 368 28.16 23.28 -21.10
C GLY A 368 28.75 24.57 -21.65
N ILE A 369 27.95 25.38 -22.37
CA ILE A 369 28.38 26.66 -22.93
C ILE A 369 28.53 27.67 -21.78
N PHE A 370 29.66 28.36 -21.72
CA PHE A 370 29.86 29.45 -20.76
C PHE A 370 29.08 30.68 -21.22
N SER A 371 27.80 30.73 -20.85
CA SER A 371 26.84 31.77 -21.23
C SER A 371 26.65 32.79 -20.12
N TYR A 372 26.65 34.07 -20.47
CA TYR A 372 26.48 35.17 -19.52
C TYR A 372 25.33 36.07 -19.93
N CYS A 373 24.55 36.52 -18.94
CA CYS A 373 23.54 37.56 -19.14
C CYS A 373 24.08 38.90 -18.64
N ILE A 374 24.16 39.92 -19.51
CA ILE A 374 24.61 41.26 -19.11
C ILE A 374 23.42 42.21 -19.09
N GLU A 375 23.08 42.73 -17.91
CA GLU A 375 22.01 43.70 -17.67
C GLU A 375 22.54 45.12 -17.82
N LEU A 376 22.26 45.75 -18.96
CA LEU A 376 22.85 47.01 -19.39
C LEU A 376 22.22 48.24 -18.73
N GLY A 377 23.05 49.19 -18.32
CA GLY A 377 22.62 50.53 -17.91
C GLY A 377 21.63 50.55 -16.75
N THR A 378 20.86 51.63 -16.65
CA THR A 378 19.96 51.91 -15.51
C THR A 378 18.50 52.14 -15.90
N GLU A 379 18.15 52.02 -17.18
CA GLU A 379 16.79 52.15 -17.69
C GLU A 379 16.61 51.30 -18.97
N PHE A 380 15.36 50.92 -19.27
CA PHE A 380 15.01 50.07 -20.40
C PHE A 380 15.41 50.67 -21.76
N ILE A 381 15.07 51.95 -21.96
CA ILE A 381 15.32 52.70 -23.19
C ILE A 381 16.10 53.97 -22.84
N PRO A 382 17.45 53.91 -22.75
CA PRO A 382 18.30 55.07 -22.53
C PRO A 382 18.14 56.16 -23.60
N PRO A 383 18.41 57.44 -23.27
CA PRO A 383 18.43 58.52 -24.25
C PRO A 383 19.43 58.27 -25.38
N ALA A 384 19.09 58.70 -26.60
CA ALA A 384 19.93 58.50 -27.79
C ALA A 384 21.39 59.00 -27.65
N GLY A 385 21.63 60.01 -26.80
CA GLY A 385 22.97 60.53 -26.51
C GLY A 385 23.86 59.58 -25.69
N GLU A 386 23.28 58.58 -25.02
CA GLU A 386 23.97 57.63 -24.14
C GLU A 386 24.28 56.29 -24.83
N ILE A 387 23.53 55.93 -25.88
CA ILE A 387 23.65 54.65 -26.60
C ILE A 387 25.10 54.32 -26.94
N ASN A 388 25.82 55.24 -27.59
CA ASN A 388 27.21 55.02 -28.01
C ASN A 388 28.17 54.84 -26.81
N GLY A 389 27.92 55.55 -25.70
CA GLY A 389 28.68 55.37 -24.48
C GLY A 389 28.49 53.97 -23.90
N ILE A 390 27.23 53.54 -23.74
CA ILE A 390 26.89 52.21 -23.23
C ILE A 390 27.49 51.11 -24.13
N CYS A 391 27.43 51.27 -25.45
CA CYS A 391 28.04 50.35 -26.41
C CYS A 391 29.56 50.26 -26.27
N GLN A 392 30.25 51.41 -26.17
CA GLN A 392 31.69 51.46 -25.97
C GLN A 392 32.12 50.84 -24.64
N ASP A 393 31.37 51.11 -23.58
CA ASP A 393 31.65 50.66 -22.22
C ASP A 393 31.57 49.13 -22.09
N ASN A 394 30.77 48.46 -22.93
CA ASN A 394 30.62 47.01 -22.94
C ASN A 394 31.56 46.27 -23.91
N LEU A 395 32.26 47.00 -24.80
CA LEU A 395 33.10 46.38 -25.82
C LEU A 395 34.23 45.52 -25.22
N GLN A 396 34.89 46.01 -24.17
CA GLN A 396 36.02 45.28 -23.57
C GLN A 396 35.56 43.95 -22.94
N ALA A 397 34.39 43.93 -22.30
CA ALA A 397 33.80 42.70 -21.76
C ALA A 397 33.52 41.68 -22.88
N ALA A 398 32.96 42.15 -24.01
CA ALA A 398 32.74 41.29 -25.17
C ALA A 398 34.06 40.69 -25.70
N MET A 399 35.13 41.47 -25.77
CA MET A 399 36.45 40.99 -26.21
C MET A 399 37.07 40.01 -25.20
N ILE A 400 36.90 40.22 -23.89
CA ILE A 400 37.36 39.29 -22.85
C ILE A 400 36.75 37.89 -23.06
N LEU A 401 35.44 37.82 -23.31
CA LEU A 401 34.78 36.54 -23.60
C LEU A 401 35.34 35.91 -24.89
N LEU A 402 35.51 36.71 -25.95
CA LEU A 402 36.03 36.24 -27.24
C LEU A 402 37.43 35.63 -27.12
N GLU A 403 38.27 36.23 -26.28
CA GLU A 403 39.66 35.82 -26.06
C GLU A 403 39.78 34.70 -25.01
N ARG A 404 38.75 34.46 -24.17
CA ARG A 404 38.85 33.50 -23.06
C ARG A 404 39.19 32.08 -23.51
N ILE A 405 38.80 31.70 -24.72
CA ILE A 405 39.10 30.38 -25.28
C ILE A 405 40.58 30.18 -25.64
N ASP A 406 41.38 31.23 -25.60
CA ASP A 406 42.82 31.16 -25.86
C ASP A 406 43.63 30.99 -24.56
N HIS A 407 42.98 31.03 -23.39
CA HIS A 407 43.60 31.01 -22.06
C HIS A 407 42.87 30.04 -21.12
N SER A 408 43.57 29.41 -20.17
CA SER A 408 42.97 28.60 -19.09
C SER A 408 41.89 27.63 -19.59
N VAL A 409 42.23 26.85 -20.61
CA VAL A 409 41.34 25.90 -21.27
C VAL A 409 42.10 24.63 -21.61
N VAL A 410 41.44 23.48 -21.54
CA VAL A 410 41.93 22.23 -22.10
C VAL A 410 41.19 21.97 -23.40
N THR A 411 41.93 21.75 -24.48
CA THR A 411 41.36 21.41 -25.79
C THR A 411 42.18 20.35 -26.48
N GLY A 412 41.58 19.63 -27.41
CA GLY A 412 42.23 18.57 -28.19
C GLY A 412 41.23 17.88 -29.10
N LEU A 413 41.70 16.89 -29.84
CA LEU A 413 40.85 16.02 -30.66
C LEU A 413 40.66 14.67 -29.98
N VAL A 414 39.41 14.22 -29.86
CA VAL A 414 39.05 12.86 -29.48
C VAL A 414 38.74 12.06 -30.74
N LYS A 415 39.51 10.99 -30.95
CA LYS A 415 39.44 10.16 -32.16
C LYS A 415 39.46 8.68 -31.84
N ASP A 416 38.93 7.88 -32.76
CA ASP A 416 39.10 6.43 -32.74
C ASP A 416 40.57 6.08 -33.02
N ALA A 417 41.18 5.28 -32.14
CA ALA A 417 42.59 4.93 -32.22
C ALA A 417 42.99 4.12 -33.47
N ASN A 418 42.03 3.47 -34.13
CA ASN A 418 42.22 2.65 -35.32
C ASN A 418 41.90 3.42 -36.61
N THR A 419 40.77 4.13 -36.65
CA THR A 419 40.25 4.80 -37.87
C THR A 419 40.65 6.27 -37.97
N LEU A 420 41.06 6.87 -36.85
CA LEU A 420 41.33 8.30 -36.69
C LEU A 420 40.14 9.20 -37.04
N GLN A 421 38.92 8.64 -37.09
CA GLN A 421 37.70 9.41 -37.21
C GLN A 421 37.35 10.08 -35.87
N PRO A 422 36.68 11.25 -35.89
CA PRO A 422 36.10 11.89 -34.72
C PRO A 422 35.28 10.93 -33.86
N VAL A 423 35.32 11.13 -32.55
CA VAL A 423 34.46 10.45 -31.57
C VAL A 423 33.79 11.51 -30.71
N VAL A 424 32.47 11.44 -30.59
CA VAL A 424 31.71 12.18 -29.57
C VAL A 424 31.96 11.45 -28.25
N ALA A 425 32.74 12.07 -27.38
CA ALA A 425 33.13 11.53 -26.09
C ALA A 425 32.84 12.55 -25.01
N GLU A 426 32.35 12.09 -23.87
CA GLU A 426 32.29 12.88 -22.65
C GLU A 426 33.71 13.22 -22.18
N ILE A 427 33.92 14.47 -21.79
CA ILE A 427 35.15 14.98 -21.18
C ILE A 427 34.87 15.34 -19.74
N TYR A 428 35.10 14.37 -18.87
CA TYR A 428 34.83 14.43 -17.45
C TYR A 428 36.04 14.93 -16.65
N VAL A 429 35.86 15.94 -15.79
CA VAL A 429 36.90 16.57 -14.98
C VAL A 429 36.65 16.31 -13.49
N ASP A 430 37.58 15.57 -12.86
CA ASP A 430 37.53 15.26 -11.43
C ASP A 430 37.64 16.53 -10.57
N GLY A 431 36.75 16.70 -9.59
CA GLY A 431 36.62 17.88 -8.74
C GLY A 431 35.69 18.96 -9.30
N VAL A 432 35.23 18.82 -10.54
CA VAL A 432 34.26 19.71 -11.19
C VAL A 432 32.95 18.94 -11.38
N ASP A 433 33.02 17.79 -12.05
CA ASP A 433 31.84 17.01 -12.48
C ASP A 433 31.34 16.00 -11.42
N ASN A 434 32.02 15.85 -10.26
CA ASN A 434 31.57 15.03 -9.10
C ASN A 434 31.23 15.85 -7.85
N THR A 435 30.79 17.08 -8.01
CA THR A 435 30.42 17.95 -6.88
C THR A 435 29.02 17.70 -6.35
N GLY A 436 28.18 16.97 -7.10
CA GLY A 436 26.75 16.79 -6.82
C GLY A 436 25.87 17.83 -7.54
N GLU A 437 26.47 18.86 -8.15
CA GLU A 437 25.81 19.79 -9.04
C GLU A 437 25.65 19.17 -10.44
N TYR A 438 24.58 19.50 -11.15
CA TYR A 438 24.23 18.85 -12.41
C TYR A 438 24.31 19.79 -13.61
N ARG A 439 24.80 19.24 -14.72
CA ARG A 439 24.63 19.68 -16.11
C ARG A 439 24.69 18.43 -16.98
N LYS A 440 24.21 18.49 -18.22
CA LYS A 440 24.45 17.40 -19.17
C LYS A 440 25.95 17.20 -19.37
N PRO A 441 26.42 15.94 -19.53
CA PRO A 441 27.82 15.66 -19.83
C PRO A 441 28.37 16.53 -20.95
N TYR A 442 29.59 17.05 -20.78
CA TYR A 442 30.22 17.88 -21.82
C TYR A 442 30.88 16.96 -22.83
N GLU A 443 30.47 17.03 -24.10
CA GLU A 443 30.93 16.12 -25.14
C GLU A 443 31.79 16.82 -26.18
N SER A 444 32.67 16.07 -26.86
CA SER A 444 33.39 16.56 -28.03
C SER A 444 32.49 16.67 -29.26
N ASP A 445 32.83 17.64 -30.11
CA ASP A 445 32.17 17.90 -31.39
C ASP A 445 32.10 16.66 -32.29
N SER A 446 30.96 16.47 -32.95
CA SER A 446 30.69 15.28 -33.75
C SER A 446 31.38 15.26 -35.12
N ASP A 447 31.67 16.42 -35.70
CA ASP A 447 32.26 16.55 -37.04
C ASP A 447 33.79 16.48 -37.01
N PHE A 448 34.42 16.94 -35.93
CA PHE A 448 35.87 17.06 -35.80
C PHE A 448 36.45 16.29 -34.61
N GLY A 449 35.65 16.01 -33.56
CA GLY A 449 36.11 15.41 -32.31
C GLY A 449 36.76 16.42 -31.37
N ARG A 450 36.66 17.72 -31.69
CA ARG A 450 37.23 18.82 -30.91
C ARG A 450 36.45 19.05 -29.63
N TYR A 451 37.13 19.47 -28.57
CA TYR A 451 36.47 19.89 -27.33
C TYR A 451 37.16 21.11 -26.72
N TYR A 452 36.44 21.90 -25.92
CA TYR A 452 36.99 23.06 -25.20
C TYR A 452 36.48 23.13 -23.75
N ARG A 453 37.23 22.55 -22.81
CA ARG A 453 36.91 22.63 -21.38
C ARG A 453 37.55 23.87 -20.76
N LEU A 454 36.74 24.91 -20.54
CA LEU A 454 37.16 26.11 -19.81
C LEU A 454 37.28 25.77 -18.32
N LEU A 455 38.44 26.03 -17.74
CA LEU A 455 38.74 25.71 -16.34
C LEU A 455 39.50 26.87 -15.70
N THR A 456 39.60 26.87 -14.37
CA THR A 456 40.53 27.76 -13.65
C THR A 456 41.96 27.24 -13.77
N ASP A 457 42.94 28.07 -13.38
CA ASP A 457 44.34 27.67 -13.34
C ASP A 457 44.55 26.56 -12.28
N GLY A 458 45.01 25.38 -12.71
CA GLY A 458 45.03 24.21 -11.82
C GLY A 458 45.62 22.94 -12.44
N ILE A 459 45.63 21.88 -11.65
CA ILE A 459 46.05 20.53 -12.06
C ILE A 459 44.86 19.60 -11.94
N TYR A 460 44.45 18.99 -13.05
CA TYR A 460 43.23 18.19 -13.14
C TYR A 460 43.50 16.75 -13.56
N ASN A 461 42.59 15.86 -13.18
CA ASN A 461 42.46 14.54 -13.77
C ASN A 461 41.25 14.56 -14.71
N ILE A 462 41.46 14.17 -15.96
CA ILE A 462 40.43 14.26 -17.01
C ILE A 462 40.21 12.87 -17.59
N THR A 463 38.96 12.43 -17.60
CA THR A 463 38.54 11.14 -18.16
C THR A 463 37.75 11.37 -19.44
N TYR A 464 38.08 10.59 -20.47
CA TYR A 464 37.39 10.58 -21.75
C TYR A 464 36.64 9.27 -21.89
N SER A 465 35.33 9.33 -22.11
CA SER A 465 34.42 8.18 -22.21
C SER A 465 33.54 8.33 -23.44
N ALA A 466 33.34 7.23 -24.17
CA ALA A 466 32.39 7.18 -25.28
C ALA A 466 31.84 5.76 -25.39
N TYR A 467 30.57 5.62 -25.75
CA TYR A 467 29.98 4.30 -25.98
C TYR A 467 30.77 3.55 -27.06
N GLY A 468 31.23 2.36 -26.71
CA GLY A 468 32.04 1.52 -27.59
C GLY A 468 33.54 1.73 -27.55
N TYR A 469 34.03 2.49 -26.58
CA TYR A 469 35.45 2.71 -26.36
C TYR A 469 35.85 2.41 -24.92
N ILE A 470 37.11 2.03 -24.71
CA ILE A 470 37.70 1.90 -23.38
C ILE A 470 37.97 3.31 -22.85
N SER A 471 37.35 3.68 -21.73
CA SER A 471 37.57 4.98 -21.09
C SER A 471 39.04 5.20 -20.71
N GLN A 472 39.53 6.43 -20.90
CA GLN A 472 40.92 6.78 -20.65
C GLN A 472 41.02 7.99 -19.71
N THR A 473 41.75 7.85 -18.61
CA THR A 473 42.01 8.94 -17.66
C THR A 473 43.44 9.46 -17.80
N TYR A 474 43.58 10.77 -17.96
CA TYR A 474 44.83 11.51 -17.98
C TYR A 474 44.97 12.28 -16.66
N THR A 475 46.03 11.98 -15.90
CA THR A 475 46.26 12.60 -14.59
C THR A 475 47.32 13.69 -14.67
N GLY A 476 47.18 14.72 -13.84
CA GLY A 476 48.16 15.79 -13.75
C GLY A 476 48.15 16.77 -14.93
N VAL A 477 47.00 16.97 -15.58
CA VAL A 477 46.83 17.92 -16.69
C VAL A 477 46.89 19.34 -16.12
N ASN A 478 47.93 20.08 -16.50
CA ASN A 478 48.17 21.44 -15.98
C ASN A 478 47.52 22.50 -16.87
N VAL A 479 46.49 23.16 -16.36
CA VAL A 479 45.78 24.28 -16.99
C VAL A 479 46.30 25.58 -16.42
N ASN A 480 46.58 26.56 -17.28
CA ASN A 480 47.04 27.86 -16.83
C ASN A 480 46.72 28.97 -17.84
N SER A 481 46.77 30.21 -17.35
CA SER A 481 46.48 31.44 -18.08
C SER A 481 47.47 31.80 -19.21
N SER A 482 48.55 31.04 -19.42
CA SER A 482 49.52 31.35 -20.49
C SER A 482 49.06 30.93 -21.89
N GLY A 483 48.00 30.13 -22.00
CA GLY A 483 47.46 29.66 -23.28
C GLY A 483 46.54 28.45 -23.15
N GLN A 484 46.24 27.81 -24.28
CA GLN A 484 45.53 26.53 -24.33
C GLN A 484 46.43 25.35 -23.90
N THR A 485 45.88 24.43 -23.11
CA THR A 485 46.49 23.13 -22.82
C THR A 485 45.99 22.10 -23.83
N LEU A 486 46.84 21.75 -24.81
CA LEU A 486 46.51 20.77 -25.85
C LEU A 486 46.61 19.32 -25.32
N LEU A 487 45.54 18.55 -25.47
CA LEU A 487 45.47 17.13 -25.10
C LEU A 487 44.64 16.33 -26.11
N ASP A 488 45.30 15.80 -27.15
CA ASP A 488 44.67 14.89 -28.10
C ASP A 488 44.51 13.48 -27.49
N VAL A 489 43.36 12.85 -27.74
CA VAL A 489 42.99 11.54 -27.20
C VAL A 489 42.61 10.59 -28.32
N ASN A 490 43.25 9.42 -28.36
CA ASN A 490 42.88 8.34 -29.25
C ASN A 490 42.21 7.23 -28.41
N LEU A 491 40.87 7.26 -28.37
CA LEU A 491 40.06 6.27 -27.68
C LEU A 491 40.14 4.93 -28.40
N VAL A 492 40.41 3.87 -27.63
CA VAL A 492 40.55 2.52 -28.18
C VAL A 492 39.16 1.88 -28.24
N PRO A 493 38.66 1.45 -29.41
CA PRO A 493 37.39 0.73 -29.49
C PRO A 493 37.40 -0.49 -28.57
N ALA A 494 36.35 -0.62 -27.75
CA ALA A 494 36.11 -1.79 -26.94
C ALA A 494 35.71 -2.99 -27.83
N ALA A 495 35.90 -4.20 -27.33
CA ALA A 495 35.43 -5.39 -28.03
C ALA A 495 33.90 -5.45 -27.96
N THR A 496 33.24 -5.79 -29.08
CA THR A 496 31.82 -6.13 -29.06
C THR A 496 31.62 -7.58 -28.66
N VAL A 497 30.59 -7.82 -27.87
CA VAL A 497 30.13 -9.13 -27.43
C VAL A 497 28.64 -9.25 -27.70
N SER A 498 28.17 -10.47 -27.94
CA SER A 498 26.74 -10.73 -28.02
C SER A 498 26.19 -10.93 -26.62
N VAL A 499 25.14 -10.19 -26.27
CA VAL A 499 24.37 -10.38 -25.04
C VAL A 499 23.05 -11.02 -25.43
N SER A 500 22.62 -12.02 -24.67
CA SER A 500 21.35 -12.70 -24.88
C SER A 500 20.77 -13.13 -23.56
N GLY A 501 19.56 -13.66 -23.57
CA GLY A 501 18.98 -14.22 -22.36
C GLY A 501 17.51 -14.51 -22.52
N THR A 502 16.87 -14.75 -21.40
CA THR A 502 15.44 -14.98 -21.29
C THR A 502 14.80 -14.04 -20.28
N VAL A 503 13.55 -13.68 -20.54
CA VAL A 503 12.68 -13.04 -19.55
C VAL A 503 11.62 -14.07 -19.18
N THR A 504 11.53 -14.36 -17.88
CA THR A 504 10.53 -15.27 -17.32
C THR A 504 9.70 -14.59 -16.26
N ASP A 505 8.50 -15.08 -16.08
CA ASP A 505 7.62 -14.72 -14.99
C ASP A 505 8.20 -15.27 -13.67
N LEU A 506 8.29 -14.42 -12.63
CA LEU A 506 8.95 -14.75 -11.36
C LEU A 506 8.25 -15.90 -10.63
N ASP A 507 6.91 -15.94 -10.66
CA ASP A 507 6.08 -16.86 -9.88
C ASP A 507 5.89 -18.21 -10.58
N THR A 508 5.63 -18.18 -11.89
CA THR A 508 5.34 -19.37 -12.69
C THR A 508 6.58 -19.96 -13.37
N GLY A 509 7.64 -19.18 -13.53
CA GLY A 509 8.83 -19.53 -14.31
C GLY A 509 8.58 -19.68 -15.81
N LEU A 510 7.41 -19.26 -16.30
CA LEU A 510 7.05 -19.33 -17.72
C LEU A 510 7.71 -18.18 -18.51
N PRO A 511 7.98 -18.35 -19.81
CA PRO A 511 8.59 -17.29 -20.60
C PRO A 511 7.60 -16.14 -20.86
N VAL A 512 8.07 -14.89 -20.70
CA VAL A 512 7.27 -13.69 -20.99
C VAL A 512 7.51 -13.29 -22.45
N GLU A 513 6.49 -13.40 -23.30
CA GLU A 513 6.53 -12.96 -24.70
C GLU A 513 6.32 -11.45 -24.81
N ASN A 514 7.04 -10.78 -25.72
CA ASN A 514 6.99 -9.33 -25.94
C ASN A 514 7.44 -8.47 -24.74
N ALA A 515 8.15 -9.03 -23.76
CA ALA A 515 8.88 -8.23 -22.80
C ALA A 515 9.94 -7.41 -23.53
N THR A 516 10.05 -6.12 -23.20
CA THR A 516 11.01 -5.20 -23.80
C THR A 516 12.21 -5.03 -22.89
N ILE A 517 13.41 -5.17 -23.46
CA ILE A 517 14.68 -4.96 -22.81
C ILE A 517 15.32 -3.72 -23.44
N GLU A 518 15.58 -2.73 -22.62
CA GLU A 518 16.29 -1.50 -22.94
C GLU A 518 17.58 -1.44 -22.12
N ILE A 519 18.66 -0.90 -22.70
CA ILE A 519 19.94 -0.75 -22.02
C ILE A 519 20.22 0.75 -21.96
N LEU A 520 20.05 1.35 -20.78
CA LEU A 520 19.90 2.80 -20.65
C LEU A 520 21.15 3.59 -21.08
N GLU A 521 22.34 3.06 -20.80
CA GLU A 521 23.62 3.69 -21.13
C GLU A 521 24.17 3.27 -22.51
N ALA A 522 23.37 2.54 -23.30
CA ALA A 522 23.73 2.14 -24.65
C ALA A 522 22.79 2.79 -25.67
N PRO A 523 23.31 3.44 -26.73
CA PRO A 523 22.51 3.96 -27.84
C PRO A 523 22.02 2.83 -28.76
N LEU A 524 21.40 1.80 -28.18
CA LEU A 524 20.82 0.65 -28.86
C LEU A 524 19.30 0.73 -28.77
N ALA A 525 18.61 0.41 -29.86
CA ALA A 525 17.16 0.29 -29.82
C ALA A 525 16.76 -0.85 -28.86
N PRO A 526 15.67 -0.68 -28.08
CA PRO A 526 15.14 -1.76 -27.25
C PRO A 526 14.80 -3.00 -28.08
N VAL A 527 14.92 -4.18 -27.48
CA VAL A 527 14.57 -5.46 -28.11
C VAL A 527 13.43 -6.12 -27.36
N SER A 528 12.55 -6.78 -28.08
CA SER A 528 11.46 -7.56 -27.46
C SER A 528 11.77 -9.05 -27.47
N THR A 529 11.33 -9.76 -26.43
CA THR A 529 11.42 -11.21 -26.34
C THR A 529 10.51 -11.90 -27.35
N ASN A 530 10.91 -13.08 -27.82
CA ASN A 530 10.06 -13.96 -28.61
C ASN A 530 9.12 -14.80 -27.72
N SER A 531 8.31 -15.69 -28.32
CA SER A 531 7.40 -16.62 -27.63
C SER A 531 8.04 -17.57 -26.62
N ASN A 532 9.38 -17.72 -26.63
CA ASN A 532 10.13 -18.51 -25.64
C ASN A 532 10.81 -17.59 -24.61
N GLY A 533 10.41 -16.33 -24.50
CA GLY A 533 11.01 -15.34 -23.60
C GLY A 533 12.41 -14.89 -24.01
N GLN A 534 12.93 -15.29 -25.17
CA GLN A 534 14.34 -15.07 -25.51
C GLN A 534 14.57 -13.71 -26.18
N TYR A 535 15.66 -13.03 -25.79
CA TYR A 535 16.14 -11.81 -26.43
C TYR A 535 17.63 -11.91 -26.79
N SER A 536 18.10 -11.03 -27.69
CA SER A 536 19.52 -10.93 -28.03
C SER A 536 19.92 -9.59 -28.62
N PHE A 537 21.04 -9.05 -28.15
CA PHE A 537 21.78 -7.93 -28.72
C PHE A 537 23.07 -8.44 -29.39
N PRO A 538 23.25 -8.25 -30.71
CA PRO A 538 24.36 -8.87 -31.44
C PRO A 538 25.73 -8.19 -31.22
N GLY A 539 25.80 -7.00 -30.62
CA GLY A 539 27.06 -6.27 -30.42
C GLY A 539 26.96 -5.18 -29.37
N ILE A 540 27.15 -5.56 -28.11
CA ILE A 540 27.31 -4.67 -26.96
C ILE A 540 28.79 -4.58 -26.62
N PHE A 541 29.27 -3.42 -26.19
CA PHE A 541 30.66 -3.28 -25.77
C PHE A 541 30.85 -3.71 -24.32
N GLU A 542 32.09 -4.02 -23.94
CA GLU A 542 32.39 -4.30 -22.53
C GLU A 542 32.10 -3.06 -21.65
N GLY A 543 31.39 -3.24 -20.54
CA GLY A 543 30.93 -2.14 -19.68
C GLY A 543 29.93 -2.61 -18.63
N ASN A 544 29.57 -1.72 -17.71
CA ASN A 544 28.43 -1.92 -16.81
C ASN A 544 27.25 -1.17 -17.40
N TYR A 545 26.09 -1.83 -17.48
CA TYR A 545 24.89 -1.24 -18.03
C TYR A 545 23.68 -1.54 -17.16
N THR A 546 22.77 -0.59 -17.06
CA THR A 546 21.44 -0.77 -16.49
C THR A 546 20.50 -1.28 -17.55
N PHE A 547 20.00 -2.50 -17.35
CA PHE A 547 18.96 -3.11 -18.15
C PHE A 547 17.61 -2.74 -17.57
N ARG A 548 16.81 -1.96 -18.30
CA ARG A 548 15.41 -1.70 -18.00
C ARG A 548 14.56 -2.72 -18.73
N VAL A 549 13.86 -3.57 -17.98
CA VAL A 549 13.06 -4.68 -18.53
C VAL A 549 11.62 -4.52 -18.09
N TYR A 550 10.69 -4.52 -19.05
CA TYR A 550 9.28 -4.29 -18.78
C TYR A 550 8.39 -5.03 -19.77
N ALA A 551 7.20 -5.40 -19.32
CA ALA A 551 6.16 -6.02 -20.13
C ALA A 551 4.78 -5.54 -19.64
N ALA A 552 3.75 -5.66 -20.47
CA ALA A 552 2.39 -5.38 -20.03
C ALA A 552 2.01 -6.30 -18.86
N ASP A 553 1.34 -5.75 -17.85
CA ASP A 553 0.92 -6.46 -16.62
C ASP A 553 2.09 -6.89 -15.69
N TYR A 554 3.33 -6.50 -15.99
CA TYR A 554 4.50 -6.77 -15.16
C TYR A 554 5.12 -5.49 -14.61
N ALA A 555 5.69 -5.56 -13.40
CA ALA A 555 6.44 -4.46 -12.81
C ALA A 555 7.76 -4.27 -13.58
N THR A 556 8.11 -3.03 -13.91
CA THR A 556 9.40 -2.74 -14.55
C THR A 556 10.54 -3.02 -13.58
N ILE A 557 11.59 -3.67 -14.06
CA ILE A 557 12.85 -3.82 -13.31
C ILE A 557 13.99 -3.07 -13.97
N MET A 558 14.94 -2.63 -13.16
CA MET A 558 16.21 -2.05 -13.56
C MET A 558 17.35 -2.78 -12.85
N GLU A 559 18.17 -3.48 -13.62
CA GLU A 559 19.30 -4.27 -13.11
C GLU A 559 20.62 -3.87 -13.77
N VAL A 560 21.67 -3.67 -12.95
CA VAL A 560 23.00 -3.33 -13.46
C VAL A 560 23.79 -4.61 -13.73
N GLU A 561 24.18 -4.81 -14.99
CA GLU A 561 24.92 -5.98 -15.44
C GLU A 561 26.28 -5.62 -16.04
N SER A 562 27.28 -6.45 -15.73
CA SER A 562 28.65 -6.29 -16.21
C SER A 562 28.89 -7.11 -17.48
N VAL A 563 28.87 -6.44 -18.63
CA VAL A 563 29.22 -7.03 -19.93
C VAL A 563 30.74 -7.18 -20.04
N SER A 564 31.21 -8.41 -20.20
CA SER A 564 32.64 -8.74 -20.32
C SER A 564 32.95 -9.61 -21.54
N ALA A 565 34.23 -9.81 -21.85
CA ALA A 565 34.69 -10.57 -23.03
C ALA A 565 34.00 -11.94 -23.19
N GLY A 566 33.47 -12.21 -24.39
CA GLY A 566 32.75 -13.45 -24.73
C GLY A 566 31.22 -13.27 -24.70
N SER A 567 30.48 -14.22 -25.27
CA SER A 567 29.00 -14.16 -25.26
C SER A 567 28.48 -14.22 -23.83
N GLN A 568 27.65 -13.24 -23.45
CA GLN A 568 27.03 -13.15 -22.13
C GLN A 568 25.57 -13.57 -22.20
N VAL A 569 25.08 -14.17 -21.12
CA VAL A 569 23.69 -14.54 -20.93
C VAL A 569 23.20 -13.87 -19.65
N PHE A 570 22.23 -12.96 -19.75
CA PHE A 570 21.56 -12.35 -18.59
C PHE A 570 20.07 -12.72 -18.64
N ASP A 571 19.63 -13.50 -17.67
CA ASP A 571 18.24 -13.90 -17.56
C ASP A 571 17.54 -12.99 -16.55
N PHE A 572 16.38 -12.47 -16.92
CA PHE A 572 15.60 -11.55 -16.10
C PHE A 572 14.31 -12.20 -15.65
N GLN A 573 13.85 -11.86 -14.45
CA GLN A 573 12.57 -12.29 -13.93
C GLN A 573 11.66 -11.09 -13.69
N LEU A 574 10.47 -11.10 -14.29
CA LEU A 574 9.47 -10.06 -14.06
C LEU A 574 8.41 -10.57 -13.09
N GLN A 575 8.06 -9.76 -12.11
CA GLN A 575 6.93 -9.98 -11.21
C GLN A 575 5.68 -9.33 -11.82
N GLU A 576 4.53 -10.00 -11.80
CA GLU A 576 3.28 -9.38 -12.21
C GLU A 576 3.04 -8.11 -11.38
N SER A 577 2.71 -7.01 -12.05
CA SER A 577 2.43 -5.73 -11.41
C SER A 577 1.06 -5.78 -10.78
N ILE A 578 0.97 -5.70 -9.46
CA ILE A 578 -0.29 -5.37 -8.79
C ILE A 578 -0.48 -3.85 -8.90
N ALA A 579 -1.31 -3.41 -9.83
CA ALA A 579 -1.72 -2.02 -9.91
C ALA A 579 -2.70 -1.72 -8.77
N TRP A 580 -2.40 -0.73 -7.94
CA TRP A 580 -3.32 -0.22 -6.94
C TRP A 580 -4.25 0.80 -7.59
N SER A 581 -5.40 0.30 -8.04
CA SER A 581 -6.50 1.06 -8.64
C SER A 581 -7.62 1.39 -7.66
N PHE A 582 -7.47 1.06 -6.37
CA PHE A 582 -8.44 1.36 -5.31
C PHE A 582 -9.83 0.68 -5.45
N GLU A 583 -9.94 -0.31 -6.34
CA GLU A 583 -11.20 -0.99 -6.68
C GLU A 583 -11.77 -1.86 -5.56
N SER A 584 -11.00 -2.15 -4.50
CA SER A 584 -11.49 -2.80 -3.28
C SER A 584 -12.46 -1.90 -2.49
N GLY A 585 -12.50 -0.60 -2.78
CA GLY A 585 -13.33 0.38 -2.07
C GLY A 585 -12.75 0.78 -0.69
N THR A 586 -11.54 0.29 -0.37
CA THR A 586 -10.75 0.63 0.81
C THR A 586 -9.30 0.88 0.40
N PHE A 587 -8.56 1.66 1.19
CA PHE A 587 -7.10 1.73 1.01
C PHE A 587 -6.47 0.45 1.55
N GLU A 588 -5.52 -0.12 0.80
CA GLU A 588 -4.74 -1.28 1.24
C GLU A 588 -3.94 -0.99 2.53
N PRO A 589 -3.53 -1.99 3.32
CA PRO A 589 -2.69 -1.77 4.49
C PRO A 589 -1.38 -1.05 4.15
N GLY A 590 -0.97 -0.08 4.99
CA GLY A 590 0.30 0.66 4.86
C GLY A 590 0.19 2.11 4.38
N TRP A 591 -0.99 2.53 3.90
CA TRP A 591 -1.24 3.93 3.58
C TRP A 591 -1.31 4.79 4.85
N GLU A 592 -0.57 5.90 4.86
CA GLU A 592 -0.58 6.89 5.93
C GLU A 592 -1.16 8.21 5.40
N PHE A 593 -2.03 8.83 6.18
CA PHE A 593 -2.63 10.12 5.87
C PHE A 593 -2.17 11.17 6.87
N ASN A 594 -1.78 12.34 6.36
CA ASN A 594 -1.31 13.46 7.16
C ASN A 594 -1.92 14.78 6.65
N GLY A 595 -1.65 15.87 7.38
CA GLY A 595 -2.14 17.21 7.03
C GLY A 595 -3.44 17.58 7.75
N ASN A 596 -4.27 18.35 7.08
CA ASN A 596 -5.49 18.95 7.64
C ASN A 596 -6.77 18.16 7.35
N ALA A 597 -6.75 17.28 6.36
CA ALA A 597 -7.81 16.34 6.03
C ALA A 597 -7.19 15.10 5.39
N ASP A 598 -7.81 13.93 5.54
CA ASP A 598 -7.35 12.70 4.91
C ASP A 598 -7.80 12.65 3.44
N TRP A 599 -6.99 12.00 2.60
CA TRP A 599 -7.45 11.57 1.28
C TRP A 599 -8.53 10.48 1.42
N PHE A 600 -9.42 10.39 0.44
CA PHE A 600 -10.53 9.43 0.47
C PHE A 600 -10.83 8.87 -0.91
N LEU A 601 -11.38 7.67 -0.96
CA LEU A 601 -11.80 7.04 -2.21
C LEU A 601 -13.13 7.62 -2.70
N THR A 602 -13.21 7.90 -3.99
CA THR A 602 -14.41 8.44 -4.65
C THR A 602 -14.67 7.73 -5.96
N THR A 603 -15.91 7.79 -6.43
CA THR A 603 -16.32 7.33 -7.78
C THR A 603 -16.35 8.46 -8.81
N ASP A 604 -15.98 9.66 -8.41
CA ASP A 604 -16.00 10.85 -9.25
C ASP A 604 -14.81 10.87 -10.20
N ASN A 605 -15.06 10.52 -11.47
CA ASN A 605 -14.09 10.55 -12.57
C ASN A 605 -12.86 9.65 -12.34
N ALA A 606 -13.03 8.44 -11.83
CA ALA A 606 -11.97 7.43 -11.80
C ALA A 606 -11.38 7.22 -13.21
N TYR A 607 -10.06 7.06 -13.29
CA TYR A 607 -9.34 6.78 -14.53
C TYR A 607 -9.53 5.31 -14.92
N ASP A 608 -9.31 4.41 -13.96
CA ASP A 608 -9.57 2.98 -14.09
C ASP A 608 -10.76 2.58 -13.20
N GLY A 609 -11.50 1.55 -13.60
CA GLY A 609 -12.57 0.98 -12.78
C GLY A 609 -13.64 1.97 -12.28
N LEU A 610 -13.98 1.88 -10.99
CA LEU A 610 -15.03 2.61 -10.30
C LEU A 610 -14.49 3.61 -9.28
N TYR A 611 -13.34 3.35 -8.65
CA TYR A 611 -12.81 4.11 -7.53
C TYR A 611 -11.48 4.78 -7.89
N CYS A 612 -11.27 5.99 -7.40
CA CYS A 612 -9.95 6.64 -7.39
C CYS A 612 -9.73 7.37 -6.07
N SER A 613 -8.48 7.67 -5.74
CA SER A 613 -8.15 8.45 -4.54
C SER A 613 -8.27 9.94 -4.83
N LYS A 614 -8.93 10.69 -3.95
CA LYS A 614 -9.11 12.14 -4.04
C LYS A 614 -8.61 12.83 -2.77
N SER A 615 -7.96 13.97 -2.94
CA SER A 615 -7.48 14.79 -1.83
C SER A 615 -8.62 15.25 -0.91
N GLY A 616 -8.33 15.31 0.39
CA GLY A 616 -9.28 15.79 1.40
C GLY A 616 -9.67 17.25 1.18
N ALA A 617 -10.90 17.61 1.60
CA ALA A 617 -11.36 18.99 1.51
C ALA A 617 -10.65 19.86 2.55
N ILE A 618 -9.83 20.80 2.08
CA ILE A 618 -9.00 21.68 2.91
C ILE A 618 -9.25 23.16 2.59
N GLY A 619 -8.99 24.03 3.58
CA GLY A 619 -9.03 25.48 3.43
C GLY A 619 -7.67 26.08 3.04
N ASN A 620 -7.57 27.40 3.01
CA ASN A 620 -6.34 28.11 2.67
C ASN A 620 -5.22 27.86 3.71
N GLN A 621 -3.96 27.78 3.26
CA GLN A 621 -2.77 27.44 4.07
C GLN A 621 -2.90 26.09 4.79
N GLN A 622 -3.53 25.15 4.12
CA GLN A 622 -3.66 23.78 4.59
C GLN A 622 -3.14 22.84 3.53
N ASN A 623 -2.75 21.65 3.94
CA ASN A 623 -2.36 20.57 3.04
C ASN A 623 -3.09 19.27 3.42
N THR A 624 -3.06 18.31 2.51
CA THR A 624 -3.53 16.94 2.71
C THR A 624 -2.54 16.00 2.05
N VAL A 625 -2.09 14.99 2.79
CA VAL A 625 -1.00 14.13 2.39
C VAL A 625 -1.47 12.68 2.42
N MET A 626 -1.19 11.95 1.36
CA MET A 626 -1.31 10.49 1.27
C MET A 626 0.08 9.95 0.96
N GLN A 627 0.58 9.04 1.78
CA GLN A 627 1.92 8.47 1.59
C GLN A 627 1.95 6.97 1.90
N ILE A 628 2.91 6.28 1.33
CA ILE A 628 3.20 4.88 1.62
C ILE A 628 4.70 4.64 1.59
N THR A 629 5.19 3.81 2.51
CA THR A 629 6.60 3.40 2.56
C THR A 629 6.71 1.93 2.18
N LEU A 630 7.49 1.63 1.16
CA LEU A 630 7.65 0.28 0.59
C LEU A 630 9.12 -0.12 0.55
N GLU A 631 9.40 -1.40 0.77
CA GLU A 631 10.71 -2.01 0.49
C GLU A 631 10.68 -2.65 -0.90
N LEU A 632 11.39 -2.02 -1.83
CA LEU A 632 11.53 -2.48 -3.21
C LEU A 632 12.68 -3.48 -3.30
N THR A 633 12.40 -4.67 -3.84
CA THR A 633 13.39 -5.76 -3.97
C THR A 633 14.32 -5.56 -5.17
N SER A 634 13.89 -4.76 -6.14
CA SER A 634 14.70 -4.33 -7.29
C SER A 634 14.40 -2.86 -7.63
N GLY A 635 15.34 -2.20 -8.32
CA GLY A 635 15.04 -0.90 -8.91
C GLY A 635 14.04 -1.07 -10.05
N GLY A 636 13.27 -0.04 -10.36
CA GLY A 636 12.26 -0.08 -11.39
C GLY A 636 11.54 1.25 -11.54
N ASP A 637 10.39 1.25 -12.20
CA ASP A 637 9.59 2.46 -12.36
C ASP A 637 8.38 2.44 -11.42
N VAL A 638 8.18 3.54 -10.69
CA VAL A 638 6.86 3.86 -10.14
C VAL A 638 6.08 4.65 -11.18
N SER A 639 4.84 4.25 -11.45
CA SER A 639 3.94 5.01 -12.32
C SER A 639 2.56 5.14 -11.74
N PHE A 640 1.86 6.22 -12.06
CA PHE A 640 0.47 6.41 -11.67
C PHE A 640 -0.20 7.42 -12.59
N TYR A 641 -1.53 7.40 -12.60
CA TYR A 641 -2.33 8.43 -13.25
C TYR A 641 -2.67 9.50 -12.23
N ARG A 642 -2.56 10.77 -12.66
CA ARG A 642 -2.91 11.93 -11.84
C ARG A 642 -3.82 12.89 -12.58
N LYS A 643 -4.68 13.58 -11.83
CA LYS A 643 -5.54 14.67 -12.30
C LYS A 643 -5.56 15.77 -11.26
N VAL A 644 -5.64 17.03 -11.67
CA VAL A 644 -5.75 18.17 -10.75
C VAL A 644 -6.76 19.18 -11.27
N SER A 645 -7.55 19.74 -10.37
CA SER A 645 -8.52 20.81 -10.63
C SER A 645 -8.39 21.80 -9.48
N SER A 646 -7.53 22.78 -9.69
CA SER A 646 -7.10 23.74 -8.68
C SER A 646 -6.83 25.12 -9.29
N GLU A 647 -6.48 26.09 -8.46
CA GLU A 647 -6.00 27.38 -8.93
C GLU A 647 -4.61 27.23 -9.57
N ASP A 648 -4.51 27.59 -10.85
CA ASP A 648 -3.27 27.44 -11.64
C ASP A 648 -2.11 28.21 -11.02
N SER A 649 -0.99 27.52 -10.79
CA SER A 649 0.22 28.04 -10.14
C SER A 649 0.09 28.45 -8.66
N TYR A 650 -1.00 28.12 -7.96
CA TYR A 650 -1.17 28.45 -6.53
C TYR A 650 -1.45 27.23 -5.66
N ASP A 651 -2.41 26.41 -6.07
CA ASP A 651 -2.81 25.20 -5.35
C ASP A 651 -2.23 23.98 -6.07
N PHE A 652 -1.36 23.23 -5.41
CA PHE A 652 -0.55 22.20 -6.06
C PHE A 652 -0.90 20.80 -5.58
N LEU A 653 -0.99 19.87 -6.54
CA LEU A 653 -0.75 18.45 -6.32
C LEU A 653 0.73 18.18 -6.56
N THR A 654 1.40 17.51 -5.62
CA THR A 654 2.85 17.38 -5.58
C THR A 654 3.21 15.92 -5.31
N PHE A 655 4.24 15.41 -5.99
CA PHE A 655 4.73 14.04 -5.78
C PHE A 655 6.20 14.04 -5.33
N TYR A 656 6.50 13.27 -4.28
CA TYR A 656 7.84 13.11 -3.73
C TYR A 656 8.24 11.64 -3.63
N ILE A 657 9.54 11.39 -3.77
CA ILE A 657 10.20 10.14 -3.39
C ILE A 657 11.25 10.48 -2.33
N ASP A 658 11.15 9.88 -1.16
CA ASP A 658 12.02 10.13 0.01
C ASP A 658 12.11 11.61 0.41
N GLY A 659 11.01 12.34 0.26
CA GLY A 659 10.94 13.79 0.50
C GLY A 659 11.62 14.66 -0.57
N THR A 660 12.15 14.06 -1.64
CA THR A 660 12.67 14.78 -2.81
C THR A 660 11.54 14.98 -3.81
N LEU A 661 11.24 16.25 -4.11
CA LEU A 661 10.23 16.63 -5.09
C LEU A 661 10.56 16.05 -6.47
N GLN A 662 9.64 15.28 -7.03
CA GLN A 662 9.75 14.77 -8.40
C GLN A 662 9.06 15.71 -9.37
N GLU A 663 7.80 16.06 -9.11
CA GLU A 663 7.03 16.97 -9.95
C GLU A 663 5.85 17.58 -9.17
N GLN A 664 5.30 18.69 -9.68
CA GLN A 664 4.14 19.37 -9.12
C GLN A 664 3.19 19.86 -10.22
N TRP A 665 1.89 19.87 -9.94
CA TRP A 665 0.84 20.18 -10.90
C TRP A 665 -0.23 21.07 -10.28
N SER A 666 -0.76 22.01 -11.06
CA SER A 666 -1.85 22.92 -10.65
C SER A 666 -2.72 23.27 -11.86
N GLY A 667 -3.84 23.95 -11.60
CA GLY A 667 -4.78 24.34 -12.65
C GLY A 667 -5.79 23.24 -12.98
N GLU A 668 -6.35 23.30 -14.18
CA GLU A 668 -7.26 22.28 -14.72
C GLU A 668 -6.50 21.35 -15.67
N GLN A 669 -6.03 20.22 -15.15
CA GLN A 669 -5.32 19.21 -15.93
C GLN A 669 -6.04 17.88 -15.84
N ASP A 670 -6.37 17.29 -17.00
CA ASP A 670 -7.02 15.98 -17.08
C ASP A 670 -6.04 14.83 -16.77
N TRP A 671 -6.56 13.61 -16.71
CA TRP A 671 -5.76 12.41 -16.41
C TRP A 671 -4.56 12.25 -17.34
N ALA A 672 -3.37 12.16 -16.75
CA ALA A 672 -2.13 11.84 -17.43
C ALA A 672 -1.32 10.85 -16.59
N GLN A 673 -0.62 9.91 -17.27
CA GLN A 673 0.33 9.02 -16.62
C GLN A 673 1.65 9.74 -16.40
N VAL A 674 2.25 9.51 -15.24
CA VAL A 674 3.62 9.92 -14.91
C VAL A 674 4.42 8.69 -14.50
N ILE A 675 5.72 8.69 -14.78
CA ILE A 675 6.62 7.55 -14.58
C ILE A 675 7.94 8.08 -14.01
N TYR A 676 8.41 7.49 -12.92
CA TYR A 676 9.66 7.88 -12.27
C TYR A 676 10.52 6.65 -11.96
N PRO A 677 11.83 6.67 -12.28
CA PRO A 677 12.74 5.61 -11.89
C PRO A 677 12.99 5.67 -10.37
N VAL A 678 13.07 4.52 -9.72
CA VAL A 678 13.42 4.40 -8.30
C VAL A 678 14.36 3.21 -8.08
N SER A 679 15.28 3.36 -7.14
CA SER A 679 16.24 2.31 -6.80
C SER A 679 15.61 1.20 -5.95
N ALA A 680 16.31 0.07 -5.81
CA ALA A 680 15.98 -0.92 -4.79
C ALA A 680 16.22 -0.35 -3.39
N GLY A 681 15.41 -0.78 -2.41
CA GLY A 681 15.51 -0.34 -1.02
C GLY A 681 14.19 0.20 -0.49
N ILE A 682 14.26 0.76 0.73
CA ILE A 682 13.10 1.34 1.40
C ILE A 682 12.90 2.76 0.87
N HIS A 683 11.74 3.01 0.28
CA HIS A 683 11.35 4.30 -0.27
C HIS A 683 10.00 4.75 0.26
N THR A 684 9.87 6.06 0.53
CA THR A 684 8.59 6.69 0.87
C THR A 684 8.06 7.47 -0.32
N PHE A 685 6.87 7.11 -0.80
CA PHE A 685 6.15 7.79 -1.87
C PHE A 685 5.08 8.69 -1.28
N THR A 686 5.10 9.97 -1.62
CA THR A 686 4.21 10.97 -1.02
C THR A 686 3.47 11.75 -2.10
N TRP A 687 2.14 11.75 -2.02
CA TRP A 687 1.25 12.63 -2.76
C TRP A 687 0.69 13.68 -1.80
N GLU A 688 0.90 14.95 -2.11
CA GLU A 688 0.46 16.08 -1.30
C GLU A 688 -0.39 17.02 -2.14
N TYR A 689 -1.54 17.44 -1.60
CA TYR A 689 -2.29 18.56 -2.15
C TYR A 689 -2.27 19.71 -1.15
N GLU A 690 -1.77 20.88 -1.56
CA GLU A 690 -1.63 22.07 -0.72
C GLU A 690 -2.39 23.25 -1.31
N LYS A 691 -3.06 24.01 -0.44
CA LYS A 691 -3.75 25.25 -0.78
C LYS A 691 -3.00 26.50 -0.34
N ASP A 692 -3.08 27.53 -1.19
CA ASP A 692 -2.45 28.82 -1.00
C ASP A 692 -3.14 29.71 0.07
N TYR A 693 -2.79 31.01 0.17
CA TYR A 693 -3.33 31.94 1.17
C TYR A 693 -4.76 32.46 0.90
N SER A 694 -5.24 32.48 -0.34
CA SER A 694 -6.55 33.07 -0.67
C SER A 694 -7.05 32.73 -2.07
N VAL A 695 -8.38 32.58 -2.19
CA VAL A 695 -9.15 32.27 -3.42
C VAL A 695 -9.39 30.75 -3.56
N ALA A 696 -10.47 30.40 -4.25
CA ALA A 696 -10.89 29.02 -4.52
C ALA A 696 -11.34 29.01 -5.99
N ASN A 697 -10.71 28.18 -6.80
CA ASN A 697 -10.95 28.10 -8.24
C ASN A 697 -10.78 26.66 -8.71
N GLY A 698 -11.69 26.18 -9.57
CA GLY A 698 -11.81 24.75 -9.85
C GLY A 698 -12.48 23.99 -8.69
N ASN A 699 -12.15 22.71 -8.53
CA ASN A 699 -12.68 21.86 -7.47
C ASN A 699 -11.80 21.84 -6.20
N ASP A 700 -10.68 22.55 -6.21
CA ASP A 700 -9.64 22.59 -5.17
C ASP A 700 -9.21 21.18 -4.70
N CYS A 701 -8.84 20.31 -5.65
CA CYS A 701 -8.40 18.95 -5.31
C CYS A 701 -7.51 18.31 -6.38
N GLY A 702 -6.76 17.29 -5.93
CA GLY A 702 -6.04 16.34 -6.78
C GLY A 702 -6.67 14.94 -6.71
N TRP A 703 -6.46 14.15 -7.76
CA TRP A 703 -6.82 12.74 -7.81
C TRP A 703 -5.64 11.89 -8.27
N ILE A 704 -5.54 10.69 -7.71
CA ILE A 704 -4.55 9.66 -8.05
C ILE A 704 -5.28 8.36 -8.34
N ASP A 705 -4.82 7.64 -9.36
CA ASP A 705 -5.37 6.36 -9.75
C ASP A 705 -4.31 5.45 -10.40
N TYR A 706 -4.57 4.15 -10.41
CA TYR A 706 -3.78 3.11 -11.09
C TYR A 706 -2.27 3.23 -10.82
N ILE A 707 -1.89 3.07 -9.54
CA ILE A 707 -0.48 3.15 -9.13
C ILE A 707 0.20 1.80 -9.36
N GLN A 708 1.28 1.79 -10.12
CA GLN A 708 2.16 0.64 -10.30
C GLN A 708 3.50 0.92 -9.63
N PHE A 709 3.88 0.08 -8.69
CA PHE A 709 5.21 0.12 -8.06
C PHE A 709 6.17 -0.87 -8.74
N PRO A 710 7.49 -0.66 -8.60
CA PRO A 710 8.48 -1.70 -8.90
C PRO A 710 8.25 -2.97 -8.06
N PRO A 711 8.95 -4.08 -8.36
CA PRO A 711 8.90 -5.27 -7.52
C PRO A 711 9.17 -4.94 -6.06
N MET A 712 8.21 -5.28 -5.23
CA MET A 712 8.24 -5.10 -3.79
C MET A 712 8.35 -6.47 -3.13
N ALA A 713 8.88 -6.50 -1.91
CA ALA A 713 8.71 -7.69 -1.09
C ALA A 713 7.20 -7.95 -0.94
N PRO A 714 6.75 -9.22 -0.86
CA PRO A 714 5.35 -9.50 -0.53
C PRO A 714 5.00 -8.71 0.73
N LEU A 715 3.93 -7.92 0.68
CA LEU A 715 3.41 -7.29 1.88
C LEU A 715 3.04 -8.41 2.86
N PRO A 716 3.34 -8.25 4.16
CA PRO A 716 2.97 -9.28 5.12
C PRO A 716 1.45 -9.44 5.10
N ASP A 717 0.98 -10.66 4.86
CA ASP A 717 -0.44 -10.98 4.85
C ASP A 717 -1.09 -10.54 6.18
N PRO A 718 -2.27 -9.88 6.14
CA PRO A 718 -2.98 -9.52 7.35
C PRO A 718 -3.27 -10.73 8.24
N ALA A 719 -3.39 -10.49 9.54
CA ALA A 719 -3.68 -11.55 10.50
C ALA A 719 -4.99 -12.27 10.10
N GLU A 720 -4.91 -13.58 9.88
CA GLU A 720 -6.02 -14.41 9.40
C GLU A 720 -6.24 -15.56 10.40
N ILE A 721 -7.40 -15.59 11.06
CA ILE A 721 -7.69 -16.57 12.10
C ILE A 721 -8.24 -17.87 11.54
N ASP A 722 -7.67 -19.01 11.95
CA ASP A 722 -8.20 -20.34 11.63
C ASP A 722 -8.15 -21.29 12.84
N PHE A 723 -8.86 -22.42 12.76
CA PHE A 723 -9.08 -23.34 13.87
C PHE A 723 -8.89 -24.80 13.46
N SER A 724 -8.23 -25.59 14.32
CA SER A 724 -8.13 -27.05 14.13
C SER A 724 -9.48 -27.78 14.04
N GLN A 725 -10.54 -27.20 14.62
CA GLN A 725 -11.89 -27.73 14.61
C GLN A 725 -12.92 -26.61 14.84
N MET A 726 -14.07 -26.72 14.18
CA MET A 726 -15.18 -25.75 14.26
C MET A 726 -16.28 -26.17 15.25
N LEU A 727 -16.07 -27.24 16.01
CA LEU A 727 -16.98 -27.82 16.99
C LEU A 727 -16.13 -28.62 18.00
N VAL A 728 -16.53 -28.62 19.28
CA VAL A 728 -15.91 -29.46 20.32
C VAL A 728 -16.99 -30.30 21.01
N GLU A 729 -16.81 -31.63 21.06
CA GLU A 729 -17.72 -32.55 21.75
C GLU A 729 -16.95 -33.47 22.71
N THR A 730 -17.49 -33.69 23.91
CA THR A 730 -16.90 -34.62 24.89
C THR A 730 -17.98 -35.38 25.67
N THR A 731 -17.60 -36.50 26.29
CA THR A 731 -18.49 -37.33 27.10
C THR A 731 -17.81 -37.65 28.43
N LEU A 732 -18.52 -37.41 29.54
CA LEU A 732 -18.05 -37.65 30.89
C LEU A 732 -19.10 -38.41 31.70
N ALA A 733 -18.67 -39.13 32.72
CA ALA A 733 -19.58 -39.66 33.72
C ALA A 733 -19.87 -38.60 34.80
N PRO A 734 -21.02 -38.69 35.51
CA PRO A 734 -21.26 -37.85 36.68
C PRO A 734 -20.07 -37.89 37.65
N GLU A 735 -19.74 -36.75 38.26
CA GLU A 735 -18.64 -36.63 39.25
C GLU A 735 -17.22 -36.82 38.68
N THR A 736 -17.04 -36.65 37.37
CA THR A 736 -15.71 -36.74 36.72
C THR A 736 -15.33 -35.46 35.97
N SER A 737 -14.05 -35.31 35.63
CA SER A 737 -13.54 -34.20 34.83
C SER A 737 -12.66 -34.69 33.68
N GLY A 738 -12.58 -33.89 32.62
CA GLY A 738 -11.83 -34.17 31.40
C GLY A 738 -11.17 -32.93 30.83
N THR A 739 -10.35 -33.12 29.79
CA THR A 739 -9.67 -32.01 29.09
C THR A 739 -9.62 -32.28 27.59
N ASP A 740 -9.65 -31.22 26.79
CA ASP A 740 -9.44 -31.25 25.34
C ASP A 740 -8.57 -30.05 24.90
N GLN A 741 -8.25 -29.94 23.60
CA GLN A 741 -7.49 -28.83 23.04
C GLN A 741 -8.16 -28.26 21.78
N LEU A 742 -8.14 -26.95 21.64
CA LEU A 742 -8.47 -26.24 20.41
C LEU A 742 -7.23 -25.46 19.95
N THR A 743 -6.72 -25.76 18.76
CA THR A 743 -5.62 -24.97 18.16
C THR A 743 -6.20 -23.78 17.42
N LEU A 744 -5.80 -22.57 17.80
CA LEU A 744 -5.99 -21.34 17.03
C LEU A 744 -4.74 -21.11 16.19
N MET A 745 -4.92 -20.81 14.90
CA MET A 745 -3.84 -20.59 13.94
C MET A 745 -3.94 -19.17 13.39
N ASN A 746 -2.78 -18.58 13.09
CA ASN A 746 -2.68 -17.37 12.31
C ASN A 746 -2.09 -17.72 10.95
N LEU A 747 -2.90 -17.66 9.89
CA LEU A 747 -2.47 -17.96 8.52
C LEU A 747 -1.82 -16.75 7.84
N GLY A 748 -1.97 -15.55 8.40
CA GLY A 748 -1.32 -14.33 7.95
C GLY A 748 0.09 -14.13 8.51
N ASP A 749 0.82 -13.16 7.96
CA ASP A 749 2.17 -12.80 8.41
C ASP A 749 2.18 -11.80 9.57
N MET A 750 1.11 -11.02 9.76
CA MET A 750 0.99 -10.07 10.87
C MET A 750 0.50 -10.72 12.16
N ASP A 751 0.87 -10.17 13.33
CA ASP A 751 0.45 -10.67 14.64
C ASP A 751 -1.09 -10.70 14.82
N LEU A 752 -1.64 -11.88 15.10
CA LEU A 752 -3.05 -12.07 15.45
C LEU A 752 -3.26 -11.94 16.97
N THR A 753 -3.87 -10.83 17.39
CA THR A 753 -4.35 -10.63 18.77
C THR A 753 -5.75 -11.20 18.93
N TYR A 754 -5.99 -12.00 19.97
CA TYR A 754 -7.30 -12.60 20.22
C TYR A 754 -7.73 -12.55 21.69
N SER A 755 -9.04 -12.69 21.91
CA SER A 755 -9.65 -12.90 23.22
C SER A 755 -10.80 -13.89 23.13
N ILE A 756 -10.95 -14.73 24.16
CA ILE A 756 -11.92 -15.82 24.24
C ILE A 756 -12.88 -15.56 25.40
N SER A 757 -14.17 -15.70 25.14
CA SER A 757 -15.22 -15.75 26.16
C SER A 757 -16.11 -16.96 25.95
N LYS A 758 -16.87 -17.37 26.98
CA LYS A 758 -17.85 -18.47 26.87
C LYS A 758 -19.27 -17.96 27.09
N GLN A 759 -20.20 -18.53 26.35
CA GLN A 759 -21.64 -18.28 26.47
C GLN A 759 -22.36 -19.62 26.63
N TYR A 760 -22.87 -19.90 27.83
CA TYR A 760 -23.72 -21.09 28.06
C TYR A 760 -25.04 -20.96 27.32
N GLN A 761 -25.46 -22.01 26.63
CA GLN A 761 -26.76 -22.05 25.98
C GLN A 761 -27.77 -22.69 26.94
N SER A 762 -28.74 -21.93 27.45
CA SER A 762 -29.97 -22.53 27.98
C SER A 762 -31.00 -22.57 26.87
N SER A 763 -31.55 -23.76 26.64
CA SER A 763 -32.55 -24.05 25.64
C SER A 763 -33.94 -23.67 26.13
N LYS A 764 -34.42 -22.48 25.75
CA LYS A 764 -35.83 -22.07 25.70
C LYS A 764 -36.53 -21.77 27.04
N LEU A 765 -37.05 -20.53 27.18
CA LEU A 765 -37.96 -20.10 28.25
C LEU A 765 -39.06 -21.16 28.58
N PRO A 766 -39.19 -21.58 29.86
CA PRO A 766 -40.24 -22.51 30.28
C PRO A 766 -41.65 -22.00 29.97
N THR A 767 -42.61 -22.92 29.79
CA THR A 767 -44.01 -22.57 29.52
C THR A 767 -44.83 -22.53 30.81
N TYR A 768 -45.26 -21.34 31.21
CA TYR A 768 -46.00 -21.14 32.46
C TYR A 768 -47.51 -21.32 32.33
N CYS A 769 -48.17 -21.53 33.48
CA CYS A 769 -49.63 -21.56 33.58
C CYS A 769 -50.28 -20.26 33.04
N ALA A 770 -51.50 -20.37 32.51
CA ALA A 770 -52.25 -19.22 32.00
C ALA A 770 -52.64 -18.25 33.12
N ALA A 771 -52.53 -16.94 32.86
CA ALA A 771 -52.88 -15.87 33.79
C ALA A 771 -53.65 -14.73 33.09
N GLY A 772 -54.33 -13.87 33.87
CA GLY A 772 -54.93 -12.64 33.34
C GLY A 772 -55.79 -11.85 34.33
N GLY A 773 -56.42 -10.78 33.83
CA GLY A 773 -57.17 -9.77 34.59
C GLY A 773 -58.18 -9.01 33.73
N SER A 774 -58.57 -7.79 34.12
CA SER A 774 -59.62 -6.99 33.45
C SER A 774 -59.32 -5.50 33.25
N CYS A 775 -58.12 -5.03 33.62
CA CYS A 775 -57.63 -3.67 33.36
C CYS A 775 -58.29 -2.50 34.11
N ASP A 776 -58.92 -2.72 35.26
CA ASP A 776 -59.41 -1.60 36.09
C ASP A 776 -58.22 -0.87 36.74
N GLU A 777 -57.33 -1.65 37.38
CA GLU A 777 -55.97 -1.30 37.77
C GLU A 777 -54.96 -2.01 36.86
N TYR A 778 -53.80 -1.39 36.59
CA TYR A 778 -52.86 -1.91 35.59
C TYR A 778 -51.42 -1.51 35.87
N ILE A 779 -50.47 -2.29 35.34
CA ILE A 779 -49.03 -2.04 35.50
C ILE A 779 -48.65 -0.98 34.47
N SER A 780 -48.17 0.19 34.93
CA SER A 780 -47.80 1.29 34.03
C SER A 780 -46.31 1.35 33.73
N ARG A 781 -45.48 0.81 34.62
CA ARG A 781 -44.03 0.73 34.42
C ARG A 781 -43.40 -0.33 35.31
N VAL A 782 -42.45 -1.08 34.74
CA VAL A 782 -41.58 -2.02 35.45
C VAL A 782 -40.13 -1.62 35.22
N VAL A 783 -39.37 -1.43 36.31
CA VAL A 783 -37.92 -1.23 36.28
C VAL A 783 -37.25 -2.35 37.06
N PHE A 784 -36.42 -3.16 36.41
CA PHE A 784 -35.65 -4.23 37.04
C PHE A 784 -34.31 -4.43 36.34
N ASN A 785 -33.24 -3.96 36.99
CA ASN A 785 -31.90 -3.88 36.40
C ASN A 785 -31.93 -3.13 35.03
N THR A 786 -31.69 -3.79 33.88
CA THR A 786 -31.76 -3.14 32.55
C THR A 786 -33.18 -3.06 31.97
N ILE A 787 -34.17 -3.72 32.56
CA ILE A 787 -35.58 -3.54 32.18
C ILE A 787 -36.02 -2.17 32.67
N ASP A 788 -36.54 -1.35 31.75
CA ASP A 788 -37.30 -0.12 32.01
C ASP A 788 -38.44 -0.05 31.01
N ASN A 789 -39.51 -0.81 31.27
CA ASN A 789 -40.64 -0.97 30.37
C ASN A 789 -41.83 -0.17 30.86
N SER A 790 -42.33 0.76 30.05
CA SER A 790 -43.57 1.50 30.31
C SER A 790 -44.69 0.98 29.43
N SER A 791 -45.79 0.55 30.04
CA SER A 791 -46.89 -0.15 29.39
C SER A 791 -48.24 0.44 29.80
N GLY A 792 -49.30 0.00 29.11
CA GLY A 792 -50.68 0.32 29.45
C GLY A 792 -51.55 -0.92 29.25
N CYS A 793 -52.74 -0.92 29.85
CA CYS A 793 -53.47 -2.18 29.95
C CYS A 793 -53.99 -2.72 28.62
N SER A 794 -53.63 -3.98 28.32
CA SER A 794 -53.92 -4.65 27.05
C SER A 794 -54.79 -5.90 27.20
N GLY A 795 -55.90 -5.80 27.94
CA GLY A 795 -56.86 -6.90 28.11
C GLY A 795 -56.59 -7.82 29.30
N GLY A 796 -55.71 -7.40 30.22
CA GLY A 796 -55.52 -8.01 31.54
C GLY A 796 -54.37 -9.02 31.63
N TYR A 797 -53.77 -9.39 30.51
CA TYR A 797 -52.51 -10.13 30.44
C TYR A 797 -51.70 -9.59 29.26
N THR A 798 -50.42 -9.30 29.48
CA THR A 798 -49.50 -8.88 28.43
C THR A 798 -48.20 -9.68 28.52
N ASP A 799 -47.79 -10.27 27.39
CA ASP A 799 -46.55 -11.02 27.27
C ASP A 799 -45.42 -10.08 26.82
N PHE A 800 -44.49 -9.78 27.72
CA PHE A 800 -43.28 -9.01 27.49
C PHE A 800 -42.02 -9.88 27.62
N THR A 801 -42.10 -11.19 27.38
CA THR A 801 -40.93 -12.10 27.44
C THR A 801 -39.82 -11.75 26.43
N ALA A 802 -40.11 -10.94 25.42
CA ALA A 802 -39.08 -10.34 24.55
C ALA A 802 -38.25 -9.23 25.22
N VAL A 803 -38.70 -8.72 26.37
CA VAL A 803 -38.03 -7.69 27.17
C VAL A 803 -37.34 -8.38 28.34
N SER A 804 -36.01 -8.25 28.41
CA SER A 804 -35.21 -9.04 29.33
C SER A 804 -34.13 -8.26 30.07
N THR A 805 -33.60 -8.87 31.12
CA THR A 805 -32.48 -8.38 31.91
C THR A 805 -31.58 -9.52 32.33
N THR A 806 -30.34 -9.22 32.68
CA THR A 806 -29.39 -10.21 33.20
C THR A 806 -29.10 -9.96 34.69
N VAL A 807 -29.16 -11.01 35.50
CA VAL A 807 -28.90 -10.95 36.94
C VAL A 807 -27.86 -11.99 37.36
N ASN A 808 -27.12 -11.73 38.43
CA ASN A 808 -26.11 -12.65 38.97
C ASN A 808 -26.59 -13.28 40.29
N PRO A 809 -26.42 -14.61 40.51
CA PRO A 809 -26.68 -15.29 41.77
C PRO A 809 -26.03 -14.59 42.97
N GLY A 810 -26.79 -14.46 44.06
CA GLY A 810 -26.35 -13.80 45.30
C GLY A 810 -26.27 -12.27 45.26
N GLN A 811 -26.52 -11.63 44.11
CA GLN A 811 -26.63 -10.16 44.02
C GLN A 811 -28.06 -9.69 44.33
N THR A 812 -28.16 -8.45 44.82
CA THR A 812 -29.45 -7.79 45.10
C THR A 812 -29.69 -6.66 44.11
N TYR A 813 -30.87 -6.65 43.49
CA TYR A 813 -31.34 -5.64 42.54
C TYR A 813 -32.66 -5.04 43.04
N ASP A 814 -32.87 -3.74 42.81
CA ASP A 814 -34.16 -3.13 43.10
C ASP A 814 -35.13 -3.38 41.93
N ILE A 815 -36.33 -3.89 42.25
CA ILE A 815 -37.46 -3.96 41.30
C ILE A 815 -38.47 -2.88 41.66
N THR A 816 -38.83 -2.05 40.69
CA THR A 816 -39.85 -1.01 40.82
C THR A 816 -41.03 -1.30 39.92
N VAL A 817 -42.24 -1.30 40.48
CA VAL A 817 -43.51 -1.43 39.75
C VAL A 817 -44.35 -0.19 40.03
N GLU A 818 -44.88 0.44 38.98
CA GLU A 818 -45.81 1.57 39.06
C GLU A 818 -47.22 1.14 38.64
N ASN A 819 -48.24 1.62 39.35
CA ASN A 819 -49.65 1.35 39.05
C ASN A 819 -50.26 2.56 38.33
N GLY A 820 -50.85 2.33 37.15
CA GLY A 820 -51.43 3.38 36.32
C GLY A 820 -52.76 3.93 36.81
N ASN A 821 -53.51 3.16 37.61
CA ASN A 821 -54.78 3.55 38.23
C ASN A 821 -54.79 3.11 39.70
N ILE A 822 -54.27 3.98 40.57
CA ILE A 822 -54.00 3.63 41.96
C ILE A 822 -55.25 3.59 42.84
N TYR A 823 -55.52 2.45 43.46
CA TYR A 823 -56.42 2.32 44.59
C TYR A 823 -55.70 1.73 45.81
N THR A 824 -55.96 2.28 47.01
CA THR A 824 -55.26 1.85 48.23
C THR A 824 -55.48 0.39 48.62
N ALA A 825 -56.42 -0.30 47.97
CA ALA A 825 -56.74 -1.70 48.20
C ALA A 825 -56.04 -2.65 47.20
N ASP A 826 -55.24 -2.13 46.28
CA ASP A 826 -54.54 -2.93 45.28
C ASP A 826 -53.37 -3.69 45.88
N ASP A 827 -53.20 -4.91 45.42
CA ASP A 827 -52.18 -5.88 45.83
C ASP A 827 -51.20 -6.12 44.68
N LEU A 828 -49.95 -6.44 45.02
CA LEU A 828 -48.85 -6.70 44.08
C LEU A 828 -48.21 -8.05 44.39
N GLY A 829 -48.11 -8.91 43.39
CA GLY A 829 -47.34 -10.15 43.43
C GLY A 829 -46.28 -10.18 42.33
N ILE A 830 -45.07 -10.62 42.66
CA ILE A 830 -43.98 -10.84 41.70
C ILE A 830 -43.39 -12.22 41.95
N TRP A 831 -43.27 -13.02 40.88
CA TRP A 831 -42.69 -14.36 40.90
C TRP A 831 -41.55 -14.47 39.90
N ILE A 832 -40.50 -15.23 40.25
CA ILE A 832 -39.41 -15.62 39.35
C ILE A 832 -39.11 -17.10 39.58
N ASP A 833 -39.12 -17.88 38.50
CA ASP A 833 -38.87 -19.32 38.48
C ASP A 833 -37.35 -19.57 38.55
N TRP A 834 -36.78 -19.69 39.74
CA TRP A 834 -35.32 -19.69 39.89
C TRP A 834 -34.67 -21.01 39.49
N ASN A 835 -35.43 -22.10 39.47
CA ASN A 835 -34.94 -23.44 39.13
C ASN A 835 -35.29 -23.87 37.70
N GLN A 836 -36.01 -23.03 36.94
CA GLN A 836 -36.41 -23.23 35.55
C GLN A 836 -37.28 -24.47 35.32
N ASP A 837 -38.07 -24.88 36.32
CA ASP A 837 -38.91 -26.08 36.21
C ASP A 837 -40.28 -25.83 35.54
N GLY A 838 -40.59 -24.56 35.26
CA GLY A 838 -41.80 -24.13 34.56
C GLY A 838 -43.01 -23.88 35.46
N ASP A 839 -42.84 -23.86 36.78
CA ASP A 839 -43.84 -23.33 37.71
C ASP A 839 -43.30 -22.18 38.60
N PHE A 840 -44.10 -21.75 39.58
CA PHE A 840 -43.79 -20.62 40.48
C PHE A 840 -44.14 -20.96 41.93
N GLU A 841 -44.30 -22.26 42.24
CA GLU A 841 -44.83 -22.76 43.50
C GLU A 841 -43.72 -23.00 44.54
N ASP A 842 -42.45 -22.90 44.14
CA ASP A 842 -41.33 -23.23 45.01
C ASP A 842 -40.98 -22.16 46.04
N ALA A 843 -40.30 -22.63 47.09
CA ALA A 843 -39.90 -21.79 48.20
C ALA A 843 -38.83 -20.78 47.76
N GLY A 844 -39.21 -19.51 47.65
CA GLY A 844 -38.31 -18.41 47.28
C GLY A 844 -38.64 -17.76 45.93
N GLU A 845 -39.59 -18.32 45.18
CA GLU A 845 -39.95 -17.83 43.85
C GLU A 845 -40.96 -16.69 43.89
N ASN A 846 -41.83 -16.65 44.91
CA ASN A 846 -42.61 -15.45 45.21
C ASN A 846 -41.72 -14.40 45.88
N VAL A 847 -41.08 -13.58 45.04
CA VAL A 847 -40.06 -12.60 45.44
C VAL A 847 -40.64 -11.32 46.04
N VAL A 848 -41.88 -10.96 45.68
CA VAL A 848 -42.61 -9.83 46.29
C VAL A 848 -44.09 -10.19 46.45
N CYS A 849 -44.62 -10.02 47.66
CA CYS A 849 -46.03 -10.24 47.96
C CYS A 849 -46.55 -9.14 48.91
N GLU A 850 -47.21 -8.14 48.35
CA GLU A 850 -47.74 -6.97 49.07
C GLU A 850 -49.25 -6.86 48.87
N TYR A 851 -49.98 -6.38 49.88
CA TYR A 851 -51.45 -6.26 49.82
C TYR A 851 -51.94 -4.95 50.45
N SER A 852 -52.99 -4.35 49.86
CA SER A 852 -53.51 -3.02 50.22
C SER A 852 -52.43 -1.91 50.21
N ASN A 853 -51.56 -2.02 49.23
CA ASN A 853 -50.33 -1.25 49.13
C ASN A 853 -50.44 -0.10 48.11
N SER A 854 -51.48 -0.11 47.26
CA SER A 854 -51.57 0.66 46.01
C SER A 854 -51.01 -0.07 44.78
N GLY A 855 -50.65 -1.36 44.91
CA GLY A 855 -50.16 -2.17 43.80
C GLY A 855 -48.85 -1.66 43.17
N GLN A 856 -48.01 -0.95 43.93
CA GLN A 856 -46.80 -0.29 43.40
C GLN A 856 -45.71 -0.18 44.47
N GLY A 857 -44.46 0.06 44.06
CA GLY A 857 -43.35 0.32 44.98
C GLY A 857 -42.01 -0.15 44.44
N THR A 858 -40.97 0.08 45.22
CA THR A 858 -39.60 -0.38 44.95
C THR A 858 -39.18 -1.36 46.04
N TYR A 859 -38.74 -2.55 45.64
CA TYR A 859 -38.39 -3.65 46.55
C TYR A 859 -36.99 -4.19 46.22
N PRO A 860 -36.14 -4.44 47.22
CA PRO A 860 -34.88 -5.13 47.00
C PRO A 860 -35.13 -6.63 46.80
N LEU A 861 -34.72 -7.16 45.66
CA LEU A 861 -34.83 -8.56 45.27
C LEU A 861 -33.42 -9.17 45.24
N THR A 862 -33.20 -10.21 46.06
CA THR A 862 -31.92 -10.94 46.08
C THR A 862 -32.06 -12.22 45.27
N VAL A 863 -31.21 -12.40 44.27
CA VAL A 863 -31.17 -13.63 43.47
C VAL A 863 -30.63 -14.76 44.34
N PRO A 864 -31.32 -15.93 44.43
CA PRO A 864 -30.80 -17.09 45.15
C PRO A 864 -29.40 -17.46 44.65
N VAL A 865 -28.52 -17.88 45.57
CA VAL A 865 -27.13 -18.28 45.22
C VAL A 865 -27.10 -19.56 44.39
N ASP A 866 -28.18 -20.33 44.45
CA ASP A 866 -28.45 -21.60 43.77
C ASP A 866 -29.43 -21.44 42.60
N ALA A 867 -29.72 -20.20 42.17
CA ALA A 867 -30.55 -19.97 40.98
C ALA A 867 -29.90 -20.58 39.72
N MET A 868 -30.69 -21.32 38.94
CA MET A 868 -30.24 -22.02 37.74
C MET A 868 -29.94 -21.02 36.62
N GLY A 869 -28.85 -21.27 35.88
CA GLY A 869 -28.33 -20.35 34.86
C GLY A 869 -29.13 -20.45 33.55
N GLY A 870 -29.39 -19.32 32.90
CA GLY A 870 -30.17 -19.27 31.65
C GLY A 870 -31.41 -18.39 31.74
N GLU A 871 -32.30 -18.51 30.75
CA GLU A 871 -33.58 -17.80 30.70
C GLU A 871 -34.58 -18.38 31.70
N THR A 872 -35.20 -17.51 32.48
CA THR A 872 -36.38 -17.84 33.27
C THR A 872 -37.46 -16.76 33.20
N GLY A 873 -38.71 -17.13 33.47
CA GLY A 873 -39.82 -16.19 33.52
C GLY A 873 -39.88 -15.41 34.83
N MET A 874 -40.14 -14.11 34.71
CA MET A 874 -40.61 -13.25 35.79
C MET A 874 -42.06 -12.86 35.52
N ARG A 875 -42.95 -13.10 36.48
CA ARG A 875 -44.37 -12.74 36.39
C ARG A 875 -44.73 -11.67 37.42
N ILE A 876 -45.39 -10.60 36.98
CA ILE A 876 -45.86 -9.51 37.83
C ILE A 876 -47.38 -9.44 37.73
N ARG A 877 -48.08 -9.36 38.87
CA ARG A 877 -49.54 -9.21 38.93
C ARG A 877 -49.94 -8.06 39.84
N ILE A 878 -50.83 -7.20 39.34
CA ILE A 878 -51.65 -6.31 40.15
C ILE A 878 -53.09 -6.85 40.19
N LYS A 879 -53.73 -6.84 41.36
CA LYS A 879 -55.16 -7.17 41.49
C LYS A 879 -55.83 -6.38 42.62
N TYR A 880 -57.17 -6.31 42.59
CA TYR A 880 -57.98 -5.74 43.67
C TYR A 880 -58.63 -6.86 44.49
N TYR A 881 -58.06 -7.21 45.65
CA TYR A 881 -58.74 -7.94 46.73
C TYR A 881 -57.84 -7.86 47.97
N SER A 882 -58.11 -6.90 48.86
CA SER A 882 -57.32 -6.57 50.07
C SER A 882 -57.18 -7.71 51.10
N ASP A 883 -56.61 -8.85 50.69
CA ASP A 883 -56.56 -10.12 51.38
C ASP A 883 -55.29 -10.94 51.09
N ASN A 884 -54.63 -10.79 49.93
CA ASN A 884 -53.35 -11.40 49.55
C ASN A 884 -52.82 -10.82 48.21
N CYS A 885 -51.56 -11.12 47.84
CA CYS A 885 -50.94 -10.72 46.56
C CYS A 885 -51.39 -11.52 45.32
N GLY A 886 -52.30 -12.49 45.48
CA GLY A 886 -52.81 -13.33 44.38
C GLY A 886 -52.01 -14.61 44.14
N SER A 887 -52.34 -15.30 43.05
CA SER A 887 -51.66 -16.51 42.56
C SER A 887 -50.98 -16.20 41.23
N PRO A 888 -49.81 -16.80 40.92
CA PRO A 888 -49.17 -16.64 39.62
C PRO A 888 -50.05 -17.17 38.47
N CYS A 889 -50.99 -18.09 38.76
CA CYS A 889 -51.89 -18.69 37.78
C CYS A 889 -53.34 -18.18 37.89
N GLY A 890 -54.09 -18.24 36.79
CA GLY A 890 -55.53 -17.95 36.72
C GLY A 890 -55.89 -16.48 36.47
N THR A 891 -57.19 -16.22 36.33
CA THR A 891 -57.73 -14.90 35.96
C THR A 891 -58.39 -14.20 37.15
N THR A 892 -58.07 -12.91 37.37
CA THR A 892 -58.72 -12.07 38.38
C THR A 892 -59.81 -11.18 37.78
N SER A 893 -60.78 -10.77 38.61
CA SER A 893 -61.89 -9.89 38.17
C SER A 893 -61.45 -8.46 37.88
N TYR A 894 -60.33 -8.02 38.46
CA TYR A 894 -59.76 -6.67 38.44
C TYR A 894 -58.23 -6.80 38.48
N GLY A 895 -57.51 -5.89 37.82
CA GLY A 895 -56.04 -5.93 37.69
C GLY A 895 -55.48 -6.39 36.33
N GLU A 896 -54.16 -6.57 36.27
CA GLU A 896 -53.36 -6.98 35.10
C GLU A 896 -52.21 -7.92 35.52
N VAL A 897 -51.74 -8.74 34.56
CA VAL A 897 -50.53 -9.57 34.68
C VAL A 897 -49.58 -9.25 33.52
N GLU A 898 -48.28 -9.13 33.81
CA GLU A 898 -47.20 -9.00 32.82
C GLU A 898 -46.12 -10.04 33.05
N ASP A 899 -45.61 -10.65 31.97
CA ASP A 899 -44.48 -11.59 32.00
C ASP A 899 -43.24 -11.01 31.31
N TYR A 900 -42.06 -11.22 31.88
CA TYR A 900 -40.75 -10.78 31.39
C TYR A 900 -39.75 -11.92 31.44
N THR A 901 -38.63 -11.81 30.71
CA THR A 901 -37.53 -12.80 30.78
C THR A 901 -36.39 -12.29 31.66
N VAL A 902 -35.87 -13.14 32.55
CA VAL A 902 -34.69 -12.88 33.37
C VAL A 902 -33.61 -13.88 33.01
N TRP A 903 -32.43 -13.39 32.65
CA TRP A 903 -31.25 -14.21 32.37
C TRP A 903 -30.40 -14.33 33.63
N VAL A 904 -30.31 -15.51 34.22
CA VAL A 904 -29.45 -15.76 35.38
C VAL A 904 -28.05 -16.15 34.89
N ASN A 905 -27.06 -15.35 35.24
CA ASN A 905 -25.65 -15.63 34.93
C ASN A 905 -25.09 -16.71 35.85
N GLY A 906 -24.62 -17.82 35.27
CA GLY A 906 -23.73 -18.74 35.99
C GLY A 906 -24.37 -19.65 37.03
N GLY A 907 -25.56 -20.20 36.75
CA GLY A 907 -26.19 -21.25 37.56
C GLY A 907 -26.01 -22.68 37.05
N TYR A 908 -24.93 -22.96 36.33
CA TYR A 908 -24.37 -24.31 36.19
C TYR A 908 -23.11 -24.36 37.08
N THR A 909 -22.75 -25.53 37.62
CA THR A 909 -21.33 -25.75 37.97
C THR A 909 -20.52 -25.40 36.71
N ASP A 910 -19.45 -24.61 36.86
CA ASP A 910 -18.70 -24.04 35.72
C ASP A 910 -18.00 -25.16 34.93
N TRP A 911 -18.78 -25.87 34.11
CA TRP A 911 -18.41 -27.16 33.54
C TRP A 911 -17.45 -27.02 32.39
N LEU A 912 -17.25 -25.81 31.84
CA LEU A 912 -16.32 -25.53 30.76
C LEU A 912 -15.33 -24.44 31.19
N SER A 913 -14.03 -24.70 31.03
CA SER A 913 -12.94 -23.75 31.26
C SER A 913 -11.97 -23.73 30.08
N PHE A 914 -11.22 -22.64 29.91
CA PHE A 914 -10.21 -22.51 28.85
C PHE A 914 -8.99 -21.71 29.31
N ASN A 915 -7.81 -22.03 28.79
CA ASN A 915 -6.58 -21.28 29.02
C ASN A 915 -5.57 -21.48 27.87
N PRO A 916 -4.94 -20.42 27.34
CA PRO A 916 -5.11 -19.00 27.69
C PRO A 916 -6.47 -18.42 27.23
N GLY A 917 -6.92 -17.33 27.87
CA GLY A 917 -8.16 -16.63 27.51
C GLY A 917 -7.97 -15.42 26.58
N SER A 918 -6.73 -15.04 26.31
CA SER A 918 -6.33 -14.03 25.33
C SER A 918 -4.84 -14.16 25.03
N GLY A 919 -4.39 -13.61 23.92
CA GLY A 919 -2.98 -13.65 23.54
C GLY A 919 -2.71 -12.98 22.20
N THR A 920 -1.46 -13.12 21.76
CA THR A 920 -0.98 -12.73 20.43
C THR A 920 -0.30 -13.95 19.81
N ILE A 921 -0.66 -14.29 18.58
CA ILE A 921 -0.05 -15.35 17.78
C ILE A 921 0.77 -14.67 16.68
N PRO A 922 2.09 -14.89 16.62
CA PRO A 922 2.91 -14.40 15.50
C PRO A 922 2.39 -14.88 14.15
N GLY A 923 2.79 -14.21 13.08
CA GLY A 923 2.46 -14.63 11.72
C GLY A 923 2.88 -16.07 11.41
N ASN A 924 2.03 -16.82 10.71
CA ASN A 924 2.22 -18.23 10.36
C ASN A 924 2.49 -19.17 11.57
N ASP A 925 2.00 -18.82 12.75
CA ASP A 925 2.18 -19.59 13.98
C ASP A 925 0.82 -20.04 14.55
N ASP A 926 0.86 -20.88 15.59
CA ASP A 926 -0.33 -21.43 16.24
C ASP A 926 -0.23 -21.41 17.76
N VAL A 927 -1.39 -21.50 18.42
CA VAL A 927 -1.49 -21.64 19.86
C VAL A 927 -2.55 -22.66 20.25
N ALA A 928 -2.17 -23.57 21.14
CA ALA A 928 -3.09 -24.51 21.74
C ALA A 928 -3.85 -23.87 22.92
N ILE A 929 -5.18 -23.83 22.80
CA ILE A 929 -6.11 -23.46 23.87
C ILE A 929 -6.55 -24.72 24.59
N SER A 930 -6.14 -24.84 25.85
CA SER A 930 -6.53 -25.97 26.70
C SER A 930 -7.96 -25.79 27.20
N LEU A 931 -8.83 -26.75 26.88
CA LEU A 931 -10.22 -26.80 27.34
C LEU A 931 -10.34 -27.78 28.51
N GLY A 932 -11.03 -27.39 29.57
CA GLY A 932 -11.30 -28.23 30.74
C GLY A 932 -12.79 -28.43 30.95
N PHE A 933 -13.19 -29.67 31.22
CA PHE A 933 -14.57 -30.10 31.39
C PHE A 933 -14.80 -30.67 32.81
N ASP A 934 -15.88 -30.28 33.49
CA ASP A 934 -16.18 -30.74 34.85
C ASP A 934 -17.65 -31.16 34.99
N ALA A 935 -17.89 -32.46 35.12
CA ALA A 935 -19.20 -33.07 35.33
C ALA A 935 -19.53 -33.28 36.82
N THR A 936 -18.77 -32.68 37.75
CA THR A 936 -19.04 -32.74 39.19
C THR A 936 -20.37 -32.05 39.54
N GLY A 937 -21.28 -32.77 40.20
CA GLY A 937 -22.60 -32.29 40.55
C GLY A 937 -23.57 -32.15 39.37
N LEU A 938 -23.19 -32.60 38.17
CA LEU A 938 -24.07 -32.62 37.01
C LEU A 938 -24.85 -33.93 36.93
N VAL A 939 -26.11 -33.82 36.52
CA VAL A 939 -26.98 -34.97 36.25
C VAL A 939 -26.77 -35.45 34.81
N GLU A 940 -27.27 -36.64 34.50
CA GLU A 940 -27.24 -37.15 33.12
C GLU A 940 -27.95 -36.19 32.16
N GLY A 941 -27.30 -35.85 31.05
CA GLY A 941 -27.81 -34.90 30.06
C GLY A 941 -26.73 -34.21 29.22
N ASP A 942 -27.17 -33.41 28.25
CA ASP A 942 -26.31 -32.63 27.36
C ASP A 942 -26.14 -31.20 27.89
N TYR A 943 -24.90 -30.76 27.99
CA TYR A 943 -24.51 -29.42 28.42
C TYR A 943 -23.83 -28.69 27.26
N THR A 944 -24.37 -27.53 26.86
CA THR A 944 -23.92 -26.82 25.64
C THR A 944 -23.47 -25.40 25.94
N ALA A 945 -22.43 -24.95 25.24
CA ALA A 945 -21.88 -23.61 25.30
C ALA A 945 -21.31 -23.19 23.94
N ASN A 946 -21.06 -21.90 23.77
CA ASN A 946 -20.27 -21.34 22.67
C ASN A 946 -18.99 -20.74 23.23
N LEU A 947 -17.84 -21.02 22.62
CA LEU A 947 -16.65 -20.18 22.73
C LEU A 947 -16.76 -19.07 21.70
N LEU A 948 -16.71 -17.83 22.17
CA LEU A 948 -16.70 -16.62 21.36
C LEU A 948 -15.27 -16.10 21.29
N ILE A 949 -14.64 -16.21 20.13
CA ILE A 949 -13.30 -15.74 19.85
C ILE A 949 -13.41 -14.43 19.09
N THR A 950 -12.73 -13.39 19.58
CA THR A 950 -12.66 -12.06 18.96
C THR A 950 -11.22 -11.77 18.63
N SER A 951 -10.93 -11.27 17.43
CA SER A 951 -9.56 -11.02 16.95
C SER A 951 -9.43 -9.69 16.21
N ASN A 952 -8.20 -9.35 15.81
CA ASN A 952 -7.88 -8.25 14.87
C ASN A 952 -7.83 -8.72 13.41
N ASP A 953 -8.34 -9.91 13.11
CA ASP A 953 -8.63 -10.32 11.73
C ASP A 953 -9.72 -9.39 11.18
N THR A 954 -9.44 -8.71 10.07
CA THR A 954 -10.34 -7.72 9.47
C THR A 954 -11.51 -8.36 8.73
N ASP A 955 -11.33 -9.58 8.24
CA ASP A 955 -12.34 -10.32 7.49
C ASP A 955 -13.23 -11.14 8.43
N GLU A 956 -12.62 -11.76 9.44
CA GLU A 956 -13.29 -12.56 10.48
C GLU A 956 -13.00 -12.06 11.91
N PRO A 957 -13.46 -10.86 12.30
CA PRO A 957 -13.15 -10.27 13.61
C PRO A 957 -13.76 -11.04 14.79
N GLN A 958 -14.67 -11.97 14.51
CA GLN A 958 -15.38 -12.74 15.53
C GLN A 958 -15.82 -14.12 15.01
N VAL A 959 -15.38 -15.18 15.69
CA VAL A 959 -15.73 -16.58 15.38
C VAL A 959 -16.39 -17.26 16.58
N ILE A 960 -17.39 -18.11 16.31
CA ILE A 960 -18.14 -18.85 17.33
C ILE A 960 -17.87 -20.34 17.17
N ILE A 961 -17.35 -20.99 18.21
CA ILE A 961 -17.09 -22.43 18.27
C ILE A 961 -18.09 -23.07 19.25
N PRO A 962 -19.06 -23.87 18.78
CA PRO A 962 -19.97 -24.60 19.66
C PRO A 962 -19.22 -25.69 20.45
N VAL A 963 -19.64 -25.90 21.69
CA VAL A 963 -19.07 -26.89 22.63
C VAL A 963 -20.21 -27.68 23.28
N THR A 964 -20.18 -29.01 23.18
CA THR A 964 -21.15 -29.92 23.82
C THR A 964 -20.44 -30.91 24.75
N MET A 965 -20.94 -31.07 25.97
CA MET A 965 -20.53 -32.12 26.90
C MET A 965 -21.72 -33.03 27.22
N HIS A 966 -21.56 -34.32 26.99
CA HIS A 966 -22.55 -35.35 27.33
C HIS A 966 -22.20 -35.94 28.71
N VAL A 967 -23.11 -35.85 29.68
CA VAL A 967 -22.97 -36.53 30.97
C VAL A 967 -23.82 -37.81 30.93
N ILE A 968 -23.18 -38.99 31.01
CA ILE A 968 -23.88 -40.30 30.95
C ILE A 968 -23.42 -41.25 32.07
N ASP A 969 -24.35 -42.02 32.65
CA ASP A 969 -24.01 -43.02 33.67
C ASP A 969 -23.39 -44.29 33.04
N ALA A 970 -22.46 -44.94 33.75
CA ALA A 970 -21.68 -46.04 33.19
C ALA A 970 -22.25 -47.42 33.53
N VAL A 971 -22.26 -48.34 32.56
CA VAL A 971 -22.62 -49.75 32.75
C VAL A 971 -21.44 -50.50 33.40
N VAL A 972 -21.58 -50.83 34.68
CA VAL A 972 -20.61 -51.66 35.44
C VAL A 972 -21.07 -53.11 35.48
N LEU A 973 -20.25 -54.06 35.02
CA LEU A 973 -20.63 -55.47 34.85
C LEU A 973 -20.02 -56.39 35.92
N GLY A 974 -20.86 -57.18 36.59
CA GLY A 974 -20.42 -58.28 37.45
C GLY A 974 -20.63 -59.62 36.76
N LEU A 975 -19.61 -60.14 36.08
CA LEU A 975 -19.75 -61.33 35.22
C LEU A 975 -18.99 -62.53 35.76
N LYS A 976 -19.55 -63.70 35.47
CA LYS A 976 -18.91 -64.98 35.76
C LYS A 976 -19.15 -65.99 34.64
N ALA A 977 -18.10 -66.66 34.18
CA ALA A 977 -18.14 -67.72 33.18
C ALA A 977 -17.01 -68.73 33.41
N PHE A 978 -17.19 -69.98 32.98
CA PHE A 978 -16.11 -70.96 32.92
C PHE A 978 -15.83 -71.34 31.46
N LEU A 979 -14.59 -71.72 31.18
CA LEU A 979 -14.14 -72.26 29.90
C LEU A 979 -13.88 -73.76 30.09
N GLU A 980 -14.48 -74.61 29.26
CA GLU A 980 -14.39 -76.07 29.39
C GLU A 980 -12.94 -76.59 29.43
N GLY A 981 -12.07 -76.06 28.57
CA GLY A 981 -10.70 -76.53 28.42
C GLY A 981 -9.86 -76.47 29.70
N PRO A 982 -9.63 -75.29 30.30
CA PRO A 982 -8.83 -75.17 31.52
C PRO A 982 -9.55 -75.64 32.79
N PHE A 983 -10.80 -76.10 32.73
CA PHE A 983 -11.60 -76.41 33.92
C PHE A 983 -11.18 -77.72 34.59
N GLU A 984 -10.82 -77.64 35.87
CA GLU A 984 -10.48 -78.77 36.71
C GLU A 984 -11.31 -78.79 38.01
N LEU A 985 -12.22 -79.76 38.13
CA LEU A 985 -13.09 -80.00 39.29
C LEU A 985 -14.05 -78.85 39.62
N THR A 986 -13.55 -77.74 40.17
CA THR A 986 -14.33 -76.60 40.68
C THR A 986 -13.90 -75.26 40.08
N ASP A 987 -12.68 -75.17 39.57
CA ASP A 987 -12.05 -73.92 39.10
C ASP A 987 -11.24 -74.20 37.81
N MET A 988 -10.83 -73.15 37.10
CA MET A 988 -9.93 -73.24 35.95
C MET A 988 -8.47 -73.12 36.37
N HIS A 989 -7.56 -73.81 35.69
CA HIS A 989 -6.13 -73.64 35.91
C HIS A 989 -5.58 -72.42 35.16
N THR A 990 -4.46 -71.87 35.62
CA THR A 990 -3.85 -70.65 35.07
C THR A 990 -2.50 -70.90 34.40
N VAL A 991 -2.28 -72.12 33.87
CA VAL A 991 -1.01 -72.58 33.31
C VAL A 991 -0.41 -71.61 32.27
N LEU A 992 -1.23 -71.00 31.42
CA LEU A 992 -0.76 -69.97 30.47
C LEU A 992 -0.15 -68.75 31.17
N ASN A 993 -0.75 -68.29 32.27
CA ASN A 993 -0.23 -67.18 33.06
C ASN A 993 1.02 -67.60 33.86
N GLU A 994 0.98 -68.77 34.52
CA GLU A 994 2.11 -69.32 35.27
C GLU A 994 3.38 -69.47 34.39
N ASN A 995 3.19 -69.82 33.12
CA ASN A 995 4.26 -69.96 32.13
C ASN A 995 4.58 -68.65 31.37
N ASN A 996 3.96 -67.52 31.70
CA ASN A 996 4.12 -66.21 31.02
C ASN A 996 3.81 -66.26 29.52
N MET A 997 2.77 -66.99 29.14
CA MET A 997 2.35 -67.19 27.76
C MET A 997 1.20 -66.27 27.36
N LEU A 998 0.46 -65.67 28.31
CA LEU A 998 -0.59 -64.70 28.00
C LEU A 998 0.00 -63.42 27.37
N PRO A 999 -0.61 -62.88 26.29
CA PRO A 999 -0.15 -61.65 25.68
C PRO A 999 -0.45 -60.43 26.57
N PHE A 1000 0.40 -59.41 26.47
CA PHE A 1000 0.23 -58.13 27.17
C PHE A 1000 -0.75 -57.18 26.47
N ALA A 1001 -1.10 -57.46 25.22
CA ALA A 1001 -2.15 -56.79 24.47
C ALA A 1001 -3.32 -57.77 24.27
N GLN A 1002 -4.55 -57.24 24.26
CA GLN A 1002 -5.73 -58.06 23.99
C GLN A 1002 -5.65 -58.76 22.61
N PRO A 1003 -6.06 -60.03 22.47
CA PRO A 1003 -5.86 -60.84 21.25
C PRO A 1003 -6.98 -60.74 20.21
N PHE A 1004 -8.03 -59.96 20.44
CA PHE A 1004 -9.25 -59.89 19.63
C PHE A 1004 -9.20 -58.81 18.52
N ASN A 1005 -8.06 -58.15 18.30
CA ASN A 1005 -7.89 -57.18 17.19
C ASN A 1005 -7.73 -57.82 15.80
N THR A 1006 -7.72 -59.16 15.72
CA THR A 1006 -7.70 -59.91 14.46
C THR A 1006 -9.07 -60.49 14.12
N THR A 1007 -9.22 -60.93 12.87
CA THR A 1007 -10.39 -61.72 12.43
C THR A 1007 -10.58 -62.95 13.33
N PRO A 1008 -11.82 -63.32 13.70
CA PRO A 1008 -13.10 -62.76 13.23
C PRO A 1008 -13.61 -61.53 14.00
N TRP A 1009 -13.10 -61.24 15.20
CA TRP A 1009 -13.65 -60.20 16.07
C TRP A 1009 -13.36 -58.77 15.58
N ASN A 1010 -12.17 -58.54 15.00
CA ASN A 1010 -11.68 -57.25 14.51
C ASN A 1010 -11.94 -56.11 15.52
N TYR A 1011 -11.71 -56.40 16.81
CA TYR A 1011 -11.97 -55.46 17.89
C TYR A 1011 -10.87 -54.39 17.95
N ASN A 1012 -11.25 -53.15 17.68
CA ASN A 1012 -10.34 -51.99 17.62
C ASN A 1012 -9.85 -51.48 18.99
N GLY A 1013 -10.22 -52.15 20.08
CA GLY A 1013 -9.76 -51.79 21.42
C GLY A 1013 -8.24 -51.87 21.56
N THR A 1014 -7.68 -50.97 22.35
CA THR A 1014 -6.23 -50.80 22.53
C THR A 1014 -5.75 -51.27 23.91
N GLU A 1015 -6.55 -52.09 24.60
CA GLU A 1015 -6.24 -52.61 25.92
C GLU A 1015 -4.88 -53.31 25.94
N THR A 1016 -3.97 -52.74 26.73
CA THR A 1016 -2.64 -53.27 26.97
C THR A 1016 -2.30 -53.16 28.44
N VAL A 1017 -1.55 -54.12 28.96
CA VAL A 1017 -1.02 -54.12 30.31
C VAL A 1017 0.49 -54.25 30.29
N PRO A 1018 1.22 -53.60 31.21
CA PRO A 1018 2.68 -53.77 31.30
C PRO A 1018 3.08 -55.16 31.81
N TYR A 1019 2.17 -55.87 32.48
CA TYR A 1019 2.28 -57.24 32.98
C TYR A 1019 0.88 -57.77 33.32
N ILE A 1020 0.68 -59.08 33.36
CA ILE A 1020 -0.60 -59.67 33.80
C ILE A 1020 -0.77 -59.39 35.32
N PRO A 1021 -1.86 -58.71 35.73
CA PRO A 1021 -1.93 -58.06 37.05
C PRO A 1021 -2.03 -59.03 38.22
N LEU A 1022 -2.68 -60.20 38.04
CA LEU A 1022 -2.90 -61.19 39.10
C LEU A 1022 -2.56 -62.61 38.63
N PRO A 1023 -2.08 -63.50 39.54
CA PRO A 1023 -1.68 -64.87 39.19
C PRO A 1023 -2.86 -65.83 38.92
N ASP A 1024 -4.07 -65.45 39.32
CA ASP A 1024 -5.29 -66.23 39.12
C ASP A 1024 -5.97 -65.94 37.77
N VAL A 1025 -5.43 -65.05 36.94
CA VAL A 1025 -5.90 -64.84 35.56
C VAL A 1025 -5.64 -66.09 34.73
N SER A 1026 -6.70 -66.61 34.11
CA SER A 1026 -6.67 -67.78 33.22
C SER A 1026 -6.48 -67.38 31.76
N ASP A 1027 -7.21 -66.37 31.27
CA ASP A 1027 -7.10 -65.89 29.88
C ASP A 1027 -7.69 -64.47 29.68
N TRP A 1028 -7.57 -63.94 28.46
CA TRP A 1028 -8.33 -62.81 27.94
C TRP A 1028 -9.71 -63.25 27.42
N VAL A 1029 -10.72 -62.41 27.61
CA VAL A 1029 -12.06 -62.53 27.02
C VAL A 1029 -12.52 -61.19 26.44
N LEU A 1030 -13.32 -61.23 25.37
CA LEU A 1030 -13.97 -60.05 24.81
C LEU A 1030 -15.44 -60.05 25.21
N VAL A 1031 -15.84 -59.02 25.97
CA VAL A 1031 -17.21 -58.80 26.39
C VAL A 1031 -17.86 -57.79 25.46
N GLU A 1032 -19.08 -58.09 25.02
CA GLU A 1032 -19.88 -57.25 24.14
C GLU A 1032 -21.27 -57.01 24.74
N LEU A 1033 -21.73 -55.77 24.66
CA LEU A 1033 -23.03 -55.31 25.11
C LEU A 1033 -23.95 -55.08 23.91
N ARG A 1034 -25.14 -55.69 23.94
CA ARG A 1034 -26.19 -55.51 22.93
C ARG A 1034 -27.44 -54.92 23.56
N ASP A 1035 -27.99 -53.86 23.00
CA ASP A 1035 -29.21 -53.18 23.47
C ASP A 1035 -30.36 -53.36 22.48
N ALA A 1036 -31.31 -54.25 22.80
CA ALA A 1036 -32.29 -54.76 21.85
C ALA A 1036 -33.75 -54.63 22.34
N PRO A 1037 -34.73 -54.47 21.43
CA PRO A 1037 -36.13 -54.22 21.80
C PRO A 1037 -36.88 -55.43 22.37
N GLY A 1038 -36.33 -56.64 22.23
CA GLY A 1038 -37.04 -57.90 22.50
C GLY A 1038 -36.26 -58.87 23.39
N ASP A 1039 -36.33 -60.16 23.06
CA ASP A 1039 -35.55 -61.21 23.73
C ASP A 1039 -34.16 -61.36 23.09
N ALA A 1040 -33.38 -62.32 23.59
CA ALA A 1040 -32.02 -62.58 23.12
C ALA A 1040 -31.93 -62.86 21.61
N LEU A 1041 -33.00 -63.26 20.92
CA LEU A 1041 -32.99 -63.46 19.46
C LEU A 1041 -32.88 -62.14 18.69
N THR A 1042 -33.35 -61.04 19.28
CA THR A 1042 -33.33 -59.69 18.67
C THR A 1042 -32.04 -58.91 18.91
N ALA A 1043 -31.16 -59.44 19.77
CA ALA A 1043 -29.85 -58.85 20.05
C ALA A 1043 -28.86 -59.26 18.96
N THR A 1044 -28.93 -58.65 17.78
CA THR A 1044 -28.05 -58.87 16.61
C THR A 1044 -26.81 -57.95 16.64
N PRO A 1045 -25.80 -58.14 15.76
CA PRO A 1045 -24.62 -57.27 15.72
C PRO A 1045 -24.93 -55.77 15.52
N GLU A 1046 -26.05 -55.41 14.89
CA GLU A 1046 -26.49 -54.02 14.74
C GLU A 1046 -26.95 -53.37 16.07
N THR A 1047 -27.18 -54.16 17.10
CA THR A 1047 -27.60 -53.68 18.43
C THR A 1047 -26.42 -53.51 19.39
N VAL A 1048 -25.19 -53.72 18.93
CA VAL A 1048 -23.99 -53.56 19.75
C VAL A 1048 -23.82 -52.11 20.17
N ILE A 1049 -23.77 -51.88 21.48
CA ILE A 1049 -23.54 -50.55 22.07
C ILE A 1049 -22.14 -50.42 22.70
N GLY A 1050 -21.45 -51.53 22.97
CA GLY A 1050 -20.08 -51.48 23.51
C GLY A 1050 -19.36 -52.82 23.46
N ARG A 1051 -18.02 -52.77 23.34
CA ARG A 1051 -17.13 -53.94 23.40
C ARG A 1051 -15.90 -53.61 24.23
N LYS A 1052 -15.46 -54.54 25.08
CA LYS A 1052 -14.25 -54.38 25.91
C LYS A 1052 -13.58 -55.72 26.19
N ALA A 1053 -12.26 -55.75 26.04
CA ALA A 1053 -11.46 -56.90 26.44
C ALA A 1053 -11.15 -56.85 27.94
N GLY A 1054 -11.21 -57.99 28.61
CA GLY A 1054 -10.93 -58.14 30.04
C GLY A 1054 -10.29 -59.48 30.38
N PHE A 1055 -10.01 -59.69 31.66
CA PHE A 1055 -9.42 -60.94 32.15
C PHE A 1055 -10.47 -61.86 32.74
N ILE A 1056 -10.39 -63.15 32.44
CA ILE A 1056 -11.15 -64.20 33.12
C ILE A 1056 -10.28 -64.92 34.13
N HIS A 1057 -10.73 -65.02 35.38
CA HIS A 1057 -9.99 -65.61 36.50
C HIS A 1057 -10.29 -67.10 36.68
N SER A 1058 -9.45 -67.80 37.45
CA SER A 1058 -9.59 -69.23 37.75
C SER A 1058 -10.95 -69.58 38.34
N ASP A 1059 -11.51 -68.69 39.15
CA ASP A 1059 -12.82 -68.91 39.77
C ASP A 1059 -13.99 -68.59 38.80
N GLY A 1060 -13.69 -68.10 37.60
CA GLY A 1060 -14.63 -67.74 36.53
C GLY A 1060 -15.04 -66.27 36.49
N THR A 1061 -14.64 -65.43 37.46
CA THR A 1061 -14.97 -63.99 37.42
C THR A 1061 -14.29 -63.28 36.25
N ILE A 1062 -14.92 -62.23 35.72
CA ILE A 1062 -14.36 -61.40 34.65
C ILE A 1062 -14.15 -59.96 35.14
N THR A 1063 -12.96 -59.43 34.94
CA THR A 1063 -12.54 -58.09 35.40
C THR A 1063 -11.93 -57.26 34.26
N ASP A 1064 -11.74 -55.96 34.51
CA ASP A 1064 -11.00 -55.06 33.63
C ASP A 1064 -9.48 -55.39 33.64
N THR A 1065 -8.71 -54.64 32.86
CA THR A 1065 -7.27 -54.80 32.67
C THR A 1065 -6.42 -54.62 33.93
N ASP A 1066 -6.97 -54.10 35.03
CA ASP A 1066 -6.29 -54.07 36.33
C ASP A 1066 -6.40 -55.41 37.09
N GLY A 1067 -7.21 -56.35 36.60
CA GLY A 1067 -7.45 -57.67 37.19
C GLY A 1067 -8.32 -57.65 38.45
N ILE A 1068 -8.84 -56.49 38.86
CA ILE A 1068 -9.53 -56.31 40.15
C ILE A 1068 -10.92 -55.68 39.96
N THR A 1069 -11.01 -54.64 39.14
CA THR A 1069 -12.26 -53.89 38.98
C THR A 1069 -13.19 -54.58 37.98
N PRO A 1070 -14.53 -54.49 38.17
CA PRO A 1070 -15.47 -54.98 37.18
C PRO A 1070 -15.38 -54.16 35.88
N LEU A 1071 -15.69 -54.79 34.74
CA LEU A 1071 -15.69 -54.10 33.45
C LEU A 1071 -16.70 -52.94 33.43
N ARG A 1072 -16.25 -51.77 32.97
CA ARG A 1072 -17.05 -50.54 32.87
C ARG A 1072 -17.16 -50.07 31.42
N PHE A 1073 -18.38 -49.73 31.00
CA PHE A 1073 -18.71 -49.20 29.68
C PHE A 1073 -19.45 -47.87 29.82
N GLU A 1074 -19.00 -46.83 29.12
CA GLU A 1074 -19.63 -45.50 29.11
C GLU A 1074 -20.58 -45.40 27.92
N VAL A 1075 -21.66 -46.17 27.97
CA VAL A 1075 -22.61 -46.34 26.88
C VAL A 1075 -24.03 -46.30 27.43
N PRO A 1076 -24.97 -45.58 26.79
CA PRO A 1076 -26.35 -45.56 27.25
C PRO A 1076 -27.05 -46.88 26.95
N VAL A 1077 -27.94 -47.30 27.86
CA VAL A 1077 -28.83 -48.47 27.66
C VAL A 1077 -30.26 -47.95 27.50
N ASN A 1078 -30.82 -48.05 26.30
CA ASN A 1078 -32.11 -47.47 25.96
C ASN A 1078 -33.25 -48.50 25.92
N GLN A 1079 -32.93 -49.79 25.79
CA GLN A 1079 -33.89 -50.89 25.63
C GLN A 1079 -33.60 -52.02 26.63
N ASN A 1080 -33.32 -53.24 26.16
CA ASN A 1080 -32.96 -54.38 26.98
C ASN A 1080 -31.51 -54.80 26.72
N LEU A 1081 -30.69 -54.80 27.78
CA LEU A 1081 -29.28 -55.16 27.69
C LEU A 1081 -29.08 -56.68 27.69
N PHE A 1082 -28.29 -57.16 26.73
CA PHE A 1082 -27.79 -58.55 26.65
C PHE A 1082 -26.27 -58.55 26.61
N ILE A 1083 -25.66 -59.57 27.23
CA ILE A 1083 -24.21 -59.66 27.38
C ILE A 1083 -23.70 -60.85 26.61
N VAL A 1084 -22.75 -60.62 25.70
CA VAL A 1084 -22.04 -61.65 24.95
C VAL A 1084 -20.63 -61.82 25.51
N ILE A 1085 -20.21 -63.06 25.73
CA ILE A 1085 -18.82 -63.41 26.06
C ILE A 1085 -18.23 -64.15 24.86
N ASN A 1086 -17.13 -63.60 24.35
CA ASN A 1086 -16.30 -64.21 23.33
C ASN A 1086 -14.96 -64.63 23.95
N ALA A 1087 -14.53 -65.85 23.66
CA ALA A 1087 -13.21 -66.35 24.00
C ALA A 1087 -12.52 -66.85 22.73
N ARG A 1088 -11.18 -66.89 22.76
CA ARG A 1088 -10.36 -67.11 21.55
C ARG A 1088 -10.60 -68.43 20.80
N ASN A 1089 -11.07 -69.46 21.50
CA ASN A 1089 -11.20 -70.82 20.96
C ASN A 1089 -12.37 -71.63 21.55
N HIS A 1090 -13.34 -70.93 22.15
CA HIS A 1090 -14.57 -71.49 22.69
C HIS A 1090 -15.77 -70.84 22.00
N LEU A 1091 -16.90 -71.57 21.93
CA LEU A 1091 -18.15 -71.01 21.41
C LEU A 1091 -18.59 -69.82 22.26
N SER A 1092 -18.88 -68.70 21.59
CA SER A 1092 -19.44 -67.52 22.24
C SER A 1092 -20.82 -67.80 22.82
N VAL A 1093 -21.16 -67.11 23.90
CA VAL A 1093 -22.47 -67.22 24.57
C VAL A 1093 -23.07 -65.84 24.77
N ILE A 1094 -24.40 -65.74 24.70
CA ILE A 1094 -25.16 -64.54 25.05
C ILE A 1094 -26.13 -64.86 26.21
N SER A 1095 -26.37 -63.91 27.10
CA SER A 1095 -27.34 -64.05 28.18
C SER A 1095 -28.73 -64.45 27.65
N ASN A 1096 -29.35 -65.46 28.26
CA ASN A 1096 -30.66 -65.96 27.82
C ASN A 1096 -31.81 -64.96 28.10
N LEU A 1097 -31.63 -64.09 29.08
CA LEU A 1097 -32.56 -63.02 29.43
C LEU A 1097 -31.84 -61.67 29.40
N ALA A 1098 -32.65 -60.61 29.33
CA ALA A 1098 -32.16 -59.24 29.52
C ALA A 1098 -31.57 -59.10 30.91
N VAL A 1099 -30.36 -58.56 30.99
CA VAL A 1099 -29.66 -58.28 32.24
C VAL A 1099 -30.24 -57.00 32.83
N THR A 1100 -30.35 -56.92 34.15
CA THR A 1100 -30.84 -55.72 34.85
C THR A 1100 -29.86 -55.30 35.93
N ALA A 1101 -29.65 -53.99 36.11
CA ALA A 1101 -28.83 -53.46 37.19
C ALA A 1101 -29.44 -53.74 38.57
N VAL A 1102 -28.61 -54.22 39.50
CA VAL A 1102 -28.95 -54.34 40.92
C VAL A 1102 -27.88 -53.60 41.72
N GLY A 1103 -28.25 -52.50 42.36
CA GLY A 1103 -27.31 -51.68 43.14
C GLY A 1103 -26.22 -51.00 42.30
N GLY A 1104 -26.53 -50.64 41.05
CA GLY A 1104 -25.60 -49.99 40.12
C GLY A 1104 -24.69 -50.95 39.33
N THR A 1105 -24.85 -52.27 39.51
CA THR A 1105 -24.07 -53.28 38.79
C THR A 1105 -24.98 -54.25 38.04
N TRP A 1106 -24.66 -54.51 36.77
CA TRP A 1106 -25.36 -55.44 35.91
C TRP A 1106 -24.70 -56.82 36.06
N ASN A 1107 -25.31 -57.69 36.87
CA ASN A 1107 -24.73 -58.97 37.22
C ASN A 1107 -25.29 -60.10 36.34
N TRP A 1108 -24.42 -60.95 35.81
CA TRP A 1108 -24.82 -62.16 35.08
C TRP A 1108 -23.82 -63.30 35.28
N ASP A 1109 -24.32 -64.49 35.62
CA ASP A 1109 -23.49 -65.66 35.95
C ASP A 1109 -23.84 -66.84 35.04
N PHE A 1110 -23.00 -67.05 34.03
CA PHE A 1110 -23.13 -68.13 33.05
C PHE A 1110 -22.84 -69.52 33.63
N THR A 1111 -22.35 -69.62 34.88
CA THR A 1111 -21.87 -70.89 35.44
C THR A 1111 -22.95 -71.72 36.14
N THR A 1112 -24.12 -71.13 36.37
CA THR A 1112 -25.13 -71.69 37.30
C THR A 1112 -26.19 -72.59 36.65
N GLY A 1113 -26.28 -72.63 35.32
CA GLY A 1113 -27.29 -73.43 34.63
C GLY A 1113 -27.20 -73.33 33.11
N SER A 1114 -27.73 -74.35 32.41
CA SER A 1114 -27.84 -74.35 30.94
C SER A 1114 -28.74 -73.26 30.38
N ASP A 1115 -29.63 -72.72 31.22
CA ASP A 1115 -30.60 -71.68 30.89
C ASP A 1115 -30.03 -70.26 31.06
N GLN A 1116 -28.76 -70.12 31.44
CA GLN A 1116 -28.07 -68.83 31.53
C GLN A 1116 -27.56 -68.32 30.18
N ALA A 1117 -27.34 -69.22 29.22
CA ALA A 1117 -26.99 -68.87 27.85
C ALA A 1117 -28.15 -69.17 26.88
N PHE A 1118 -28.38 -68.28 25.92
CA PHE A 1118 -29.38 -68.45 24.87
C PHE A 1118 -28.91 -69.48 23.82
N GLY A 1119 -29.81 -70.30 23.29
CA GLY A 1119 -29.54 -71.22 22.17
C GLY A 1119 -29.81 -72.71 22.47
N ILE A 1120 -29.44 -73.59 21.53
CA ILE A 1120 -29.58 -75.04 21.67
C ILE A 1120 -28.24 -75.63 22.12
N GLN A 1121 -28.18 -76.02 23.40
CA GLN A 1121 -26.93 -76.49 24.03
C GLN A 1121 -25.76 -75.50 23.86
N PRO A 1122 -25.90 -74.23 24.29
CA PRO A 1122 -24.86 -73.22 24.14
C PRO A 1122 -23.65 -73.42 25.08
N GLN A 1123 -23.79 -74.31 26.09
CA GLN A 1123 -22.79 -74.56 27.14
C GLN A 1123 -22.67 -76.06 27.45
N ASN A 1124 -21.59 -76.45 28.14
CA ASN A 1124 -21.39 -77.79 28.70
C ASN A 1124 -21.56 -77.81 30.21
N GLU A 1125 -22.13 -78.90 30.75
CA GLU A 1125 -22.08 -79.17 32.19
C GLU A 1125 -20.70 -79.78 32.50
N LEU A 1126 -19.82 -78.98 33.09
CA LEU A 1126 -18.42 -79.33 33.35
C LEU A 1126 -18.28 -80.20 34.61
N ALA A 1127 -19.14 -79.94 35.59
CA ALA A 1127 -19.32 -80.73 36.81
C ALA A 1127 -20.80 -80.61 37.24
N PRO A 1128 -21.32 -81.49 38.12
CA PRO A 1128 -22.73 -81.44 38.52
C PRO A 1128 -23.15 -80.04 38.99
N GLY A 1129 -24.00 -79.36 38.21
CA GLY A 1129 -24.48 -78.00 38.48
C GLY A 1129 -23.54 -76.85 38.11
N LEU A 1130 -22.39 -77.11 37.47
CA LEU A 1130 -21.47 -76.09 36.96
C LEU A 1130 -21.41 -76.15 35.44
N TRP A 1131 -21.57 -74.98 34.80
CA TRP A 1131 -21.67 -74.84 33.35
C TRP A 1131 -20.56 -73.93 32.81
N GLY A 1132 -20.13 -74.19 31.58
CA GLY A 1132 -19.11 -73.37 30.92
C GLY A 1132 -19.23 -73.35 29.40
N LEU A 1133 -18.51 -72.41 28.79
CA LEU A 1133 -18.38 -72.26 27.35
C LEU A 1133 -17.70 -73.50 26.79
N VAL A 1134 -18.11 -73.89 25.59
CA VAL A 1134 -17.72 -75.13 24.93
C VAL A 1134 -16.41 -74.94 24.18
N ALA A 1135 -15.41 -75.77 24.44
CA ALA A 1135 -14.12 -75.69 23.75
C ALA A 1135 -14.22 -76.24 22.32
N GLY A 1136 -13.61 -75.56 21.34
CA GLY A 1136 -13.39 -76.12 20.00
C GLY A 1136 -13.62 -75.20 18.80
N ASP A 1137 -14.11 -73.98 19.00
CA ASP A 1137 -14.35 -72.98 17.94
C ASP A 1137 -13.09 -72.13 17.74
N THR A 1138 -12.06 -72.72 17.14
CA THR A 1138 -10.72 -72.12 17.04
C THR A 1138 -10.58 -71.11 15.90
N ASP A 1139 -11.52 -71.08 14.96
CA ASP A 1139 -11.58 -70.06 13.91
C ASP A 1139 -12.61 -68.95 14.23
N GLY A 1140 -13.36 -69.11 15.33
CA GLY A 1140 -14.30 -68.14 15.89
C GLY A 1140 -15.51 -67.88 15.01
N ASN A 1141 -15.88 -68.82 14.14
CA ASN A 1141 -17.02 -68.68 13.23
C ASN A 1141 -18.37 -69.03 13.87
N GLY A 1142 -18.37 -69.42 15.15
CA GLY A 1142 -19.56 -69.81 15.90
C GLY A 1142 -20.00 -71.25 15.64
N GLN A 1143 -19.19 -72.11 15.02
CA GLN A 1143 -19.48 -73.52 14.74
C GLN A 1143 -18.25 -74.40 14.94
N ILE A 1144 -18.34 -75.38 15.84
CA ILE A 1144 -17.30 -76.39 16.03
C ILE A 1144 -17.42 -77.43 14.93
N SER A 1145 -16.55 -77.33 13.94
CA SER A 1145 -16.58 -78.13 12.72
C SER A 1145 -15.20 -78.71 12.37
N GLY A 1146 -15.12 -79.37 11.21
CA GLY A 1146 -13.84 -79.82 10.66
C GLY A 1146 -12.89 -78.67 10.32
N SER A 1147 -13.42 -77.46 10.08
CA SER A 1147 -12.62 -76.27 9.75
C SER A 1147 -11.68 -75.92 10.89
N ASP A 1148 -12.17 -75.86 12.13
CA ASP A 1148 -11.41 -75.50 13.33
C ASP A 1148 -10.14 -76.30 13.46
N LYS A 1149 -10.28 -77.62 13.35
CA LYS A 1149 -9.15 -78.53 13.38
C LYS A 1149 -8.18 -78.27 12.22
N THR A 1150 -8.68 -78.05 11.00
CA THR A 1150 -7.80 -77.85 9.84
C THR A 1150 -7.12 -76.48 9.80
N VAL A 1151 -7.76 -75.45 10.35
CA VAL A 1151 -7.27 -74.07 10.36
C VAL A 1151 -6.25 -73.87 11.48
N SER A 1152 -6.54 -74.40 12.67
CA SER A 1152 -5.71 -74.19 13.85
C SER A 1152 -4.91 -75.45 14.20
N TRP A 1153 -5.58 -76.50 14.68
CA TRP A 1153 -4.91 -77.68 15.26
C TRP A 1153 -3.92 -78.40 14.30
N ASP A 1154 -4.29 -78.65 13.04
CA ASP A 1154 -3.44 -79.38 12.08
C ASP A 1154 -2.14 -78.61 11.76
N SER A 1155 -2.16 -77.28 11.84
CA SER A 1155 -0.99 -76.43 11.59
C SER A 1155 -0.14 -76.20 12.84
N GLU A 1156 -0.77 -76.29 14.02
CA GLU A 1156 -0.15 -75.98 15.32
C GLU A 1156 0.26 -77.22 16.14
N ALA A 1157 -0.18 -78.42 15.76
CA ALA A 1157 0.11 -79.65 16.50
C ALA A 1157 1.62 -79.87 16.74
N GLY A 1158 1.99 -79.91 18.02
CA GLY A 1158 3.36 -80.04 18.51
C GLY A 1158 4.08 -78.71 18.77
N LEU A 1159 3.39 -77.57 18.62
CA LEU A 1159 3.88 -76.25 19.00
C LEU A 1159 3.46 -75.91 20.43
N ASN A 1160 4.30 -75.10 21.09
CA ASN A 1160 4.02 -74.53 22.40
C ASN A 1160 3.81 -73.03 22.24
N GLY A 1161 2.80 -72.47 22.89
CA GLY A 1161 2.48 -71.05 22.77
C GLY A 1161 1.04 -70.73 23.14
N TYR A 1162 0.73 -69.43 23.18
CA TYR A 1162 -0.64 -68.95 23.22
C TYR A 1162 -1.25 -69.04 21.82
N LEU A 1163 -1.75 -70.24 21.48
CA LEU A 1163 -2.18 -70.61 20.14
C LEU A 1163 -3.67 -70.97 20.12
N PRO A 1164 -4.44 -70.62 19.08
CA PRO A 1164 -5.86 -70.99 18.96
C PRO A 1164 -6.14 -72.48 19.16
N GLY A 1165 -5.26 -73.36 18.70
CA GLY A 1165 -5.39 -74.82 18.82
C GLY A 1165 -5.11 -75.40 20.21
N ASP A 1166 -4.62 -74.61 21.17
CA ASP A 1166 -4.43 -74.98 22.57
C ASP A 1166 -5.76 -74.78 23.31
N LEU A 1167 -6.59 -75.82 23.27
CA LEU A 1167 -7.97 -75.80 23.74
C LEU A 1167 -8.07 -76.03 25.24
N ASN A 1168 -7.15 -76.78 25.83
CA ASN A 1168 -7.12 -77.04 27.27
C ASN A 1168 -6.29 -76.00 28.06
N PHE A 1169 -5.53 -75.14 27.37
CA PHE A 1169 -4.75 -74.03 27.91
C PHE A 1169 -3.53 -74.51 28.72
N ASP A 1170 -3.00 -75.69 28.40
CA ASP A 1170 -1.78 -76.22 29.01
C ASP A 1170 -0.50 -75.65 28.36
N GLY A 1171 -0.65 -74.87 27.29
CA GLY A 1171 0.42 -74.23 26.54
C GLY A 1171 1.02 -75.11 25.44
N GLU A 1172 0.50 -76.31 25.19
CA GLU A 1172 0.99 -77.24 24.16
C GLU A 1172 -0.15 -77.78 23.27
N VAL A 1173 -0.17 -77.40 21.98
CA VAL A 1173 -1.17 -77.94 21.04
C VAL A 1173 -0.85 -79.40 20.73
N ASN A 1174 -1.64 -80.34 21.26
CA ASN A 1174 -1.36 -81.76 21.14
C ASN A 1174 -2.62 -82.61 20.93
N ASN A 1175 -2.47 -83.94 20.96
CA ASN A 1175 -3.62 -84.82 20.69
C ASN A 1175 -4.71 -84.77 21.77
N ARG A 1176 -4.44 -84.21 22.95
CA ARG A 1176 -5.42 -83.98 24.00
C ARG A 1176 -6.42 -82.92 23.57
N ASP A 1177 -5.98 -81.74 23.15
CA ASP A 1177 -6.85 -80.67 22.64
C ASP A 1177 -7.84 -81.19 21.59
N LYS A 1178 -7.34 -82.00 20.66
CA LYS A 1178 -8.19 -82.59 19.62
C LYS A 1178 -9.13 -83.66 20.17
N ASN A 1179 -8.63 -84.62 20.94
CA ASN A 1179 -9.39 -85.84 21.27
C ASN A 1179 -10.30 -85.67 22.50
N GLU A 1180 -9.90 -84.82 23.44
CA GLU A 1180 -10.52 -84.62 24.73
C GLU A 1180 -11.42 -83.36 24.73
N ASP A 1181 -11.08 -82.32 23.96
CA ASP A 1181 -11.85 -81.06 23.93
C ASP A 1181 -12.61 -80.83 22.62
N TRP A 1182 -11.92 -80.84 21.47
CA TRP A 1182 -12.58 -80.56 20.17
C TRP A 1182 -13.51 -81.70 19.71
N PHE A 1183 -13.02 -82.95 19.70
CA PHE A 1183 -13.76 -84.08 19.10
C PHE A 1183 -15.10 -84.38 19.80
N PRO A 1184 -15.21 -84.32 21.15
CA PRO A 1184 -16.50 -84.49 21.82
C PRO A 1184 -17.52 -83.39 21.50
N ASN A 1185 -17.04 -82.20 21.14
CA ASN A 1185 -17.86 -81.02 20.87
C ASN A 1185 -18.18 -80.81 19.38
N LEU A 1186 -17.73 -81.72 18.50
CA LEU A 1186 -17.93 -81.60 17.05
C LEU A 1186 -19.43 -81.55 16.68
N GLY A 1187 -19.81 -80.52 15.92
CA GLY A 1187 -21.16 -80.29 15.43
C GLY A 1187 -22.02 -79.36 16.29
N ARG A 1188 -21.42 -78.70 17.29
CA ARG A 1188 -22.08 -77.67 18.11
C ARG A 1188 -21.89 -76.28 17.49
N GLY A 1189 -22.80 -75.37 17.81
CA GLY A 1189 -22.77 -74.00 17.34
C GLY A 1189 -23.21 -73.01 18.41
N SER A 1190 -22.77 -71.76 18.23
CA SER A 1190 -23.10 -70.63 19.08
C SER A 1190 -24.60 -70.33 19.05
N GLY A 1191 -25.14 -69.94 20.19
CA GLY A 1191 -26.50 -69.42 20.29
C GLY A 1191 -26.61 -67.91 20.10
N VAL A 1192 -25.47 -67.21 19.95
CA VAL A 1192 -25.43 -65.77 19.72
C VAL A 1192 -26.05 -65.47 18.34
N PRO A 1193 -27.04 -64.57 18.25
CA PRO A 1193 -27.58 -64.15 16.95
C PRO A 1193 -26.51 -63.43 16.11
N GLU A 1194 -26.44 -63.75 14.82
CA GLU A 1194 -25.57 -63.09 13.83
C GLU A 1194 -26.38 -62.25 12.85
#